data_AF-A0A2H6AB24-F1
#
_entry.id   AF-A0A2H6AB24-F1
#
_cell.length_a   1.000
_cell.length_b   1.000
_cell.length_c   1.000
_cell.angle_alpha   90.00
_cell.angle_beta   90.00
_cell.angle_gamma   90.00
#
_symmetry.space_group_name_H-M   'P 1'
#
loop_
_entity.id
_entity.type
_entity.pdbx_description
1 polymer ?
#
loop_
_entity_poly.entity_id
_entity_poly.type
_entity_poly.pdbx_seq_one_letter_code
_entity_poly.pdbx_strand_id
1 'polypeptide(L)'
;MTAANPVKQGAGTSGLPNSKRPSALAGKVAIVSADSEAVTRLTKHAPKALARMVVQPDDKLPPDAAAIVFLLDYTVLQTQGDQFLERVTSQLVACRLLWGRQLFPAQRSVFGVLYNWEKAVGQSGMPQILEWLEEQKLEWLGRWQNCFARLAQTMAATHGRGEELGKTIMSQEGTIAWSGFGQFRWRMWAISLRPEEKPRSLPAAFGAEQLFQQIQTATLEYSSSLRRQSWAVLGFLLLSLGLVAGLGVGLWLLGWRLHHPPPPAVAEEDPTRHLPLLERLAWWTERGRRLLRWEDWYRGSSLTLDWPSWLVAVQRYRETVTQLPQAKQPDAQIWQRALEEVVEKLARVQERACVLGVEGAAACCKDTAHVGASLAFTLALSLENREERLQGSTLDAFLAELQKRWQRSRQQFPAADLRPLPGELPLEVADDLRQLAEQRYPDLLEPVRAEIRRQLYRLGEGRESLAAWRELVQRGWLGGAARRELADWLAVAHLLQVWSGHPPRDPLDALAQFVMQEAIPLPLGRLWLEWPEEEPHAVKSPFTEGVQPDPNVPAQQPIAPAIPEPPAQLTLTLLMPEGRREVWLYQRVEAVPGPGKSSRRYEFRLVTSVAWPGKCYLYRPGIGLRVQGQVSDRTGGARQLTWSEREARSQVFGFTVLELTPRCHLPDQAPEEGQLLHGVLLHLSVPLPIPDLLP
;
A
#
# COMPACT_ATOMS: atom_id res chain seq x y z
N MET A 1 66.21 -39.74 -64.14
CA MET A 1 65.57 -40.70 -65.07
C MET A 1 64.10 -40.31 -65.21
N THR A 2 63.74 -39.86 -66.42
CA THR A 2 62.42 -39.97 -67.09
C THR A 2 61.16 -40.08 -66.23
N ALA A 3 60.31 -39.03 -66.22
CA ALA A 3 59.04 -38.92 -67.00
C ALA A 3 57.84 -39.35 -66.13
N ALA A 4 56.66 -38.71 -66.10
CA ALA A 4 56.03 -37.70 -66.93
C ALA A 4 54.99 -36.90 -66.10
N ASN A 5 54.73 -35.67 -66.54
CA ASN A 5 53.53 -34.84 -66.31
C ASN A 5 52.29 -35.47 -67.02
N PRO A 6 51.02 -34.98 -66.90
CA PRO A 6 50.60 -33.67 -66.38
C PRO A 6 49.28 -33.58 -65.54
N VAL A 7 49.24 -32.52 -64.74
CA VAL A 7 48.16 -31.50 -64.62
C VAL A 7 46.74 -31.94 -64.26
N LYS A 8 46.29 -31.48 -63.08
CA LYS A 8 45.11 -30.61 -62.98
C LYS A 8 45.25 -29.64 -61.80
N GLN A 9 45.10 -28.36 -62.15
CA GLN A 9 45.08 -27.21 -61.27
C GLN A 9 43.90 -27.28 -60.29
N GLY A 10 44.14 -26.81 -59.06
CA GLY A 10 43.11 -26.58 -58.06
C GLY A 10 43.74 -26.06 -56.79
N ALA A 11 43.99 -24.75 -56.73
CA ALA A 11 44.52 -24.07 -55.56
C ALA A 11 43.60 -24.25 -54.35
N GLY A 12 44.07 -24.98 -53.34
CA GLY A 12 43.45 -25.06 -52.02
C GLY A 12 44.12 -24.07 -51.07
N THR A 13 43.52 -22.90 -50.90
CA THR A 13 43.86 -21.97 -49.82
C THR A 13 42.93 -22.19 -48.64
N SER A 14 43.49 -22.77 -47.57
CA SER A 14 43.21 -22.52 -46.15
C SER A 14 41.93 -21.72 -45.83
N GLY A 15 40.88 -22.44 -45.43
CA GLY A 15 39.73 -21.90 -44.70
C GLY A 15 39.67 -22.53 -43.32
N LEU A 16 39.89 -21.71 -42.28
CA LEU A 16 39.67 -22.04 -40.87
C LEU A 16 38.27 -22.67 -40.67
N PRO A 17 38.11 -23.64 -39.74
CA PRO A 17 36.81 -24.23 -39.48
C PRO A 17 35.85 -23.14 -38.99
N ASN A 18 34.84 -22.87 -39.82
CA ASN A 18 33.68 -22.05 -39.50
C ASN A 18 33.17 -22.44 -38.11
N SER A 19 33.39 -21.57 -37.13
CA SER A 19 32.74 -21.67 -35.83
C SER A 19 31.24 -21.58 -36.11
N LYS A 20 30.55 -22.72 -35.96
CA LYS A 20 29.10 -22.74 -35.88
C LYS A 20 28.72 -21.79 -34.75
N ARG A 21 28.32 -20.56 -35.10
CA ARG A 21 27.56 -19.70 -34.18
C ARG A 21 26.44 -20.60 -33.65
N PRO A 22 26.29 -20.77 -32.31
CA PRO A 22 25.15 -21.50 -31.80
C PRO A 22 23.91 -20.83 -32.39
N SER A 23 23.20 -21.58 -33.23
CA SER A 23 21.93 -21.13 -33.80
C SER A 23 21.08 -20.64 -32.63
N ALA A 24 20.68 -19.37 -32.68
CA ALA A 24 19.95 -18.68 -31.64
C ALA A 24 18.93 -19.60 -30.99
N LEU A 25 18.99 -19.68 -29.66
CA LEU A 25 18.09 -20.47 -28.81
C LEU A 25 16.64 -20.20 -29.19
N ALA A 26 16.10 -21.06 -30.05
CA ALA A 26 14.72 -21.08 -30.45
C ALA A 26 13.92 -21.66 -29.28
N GLY A 27 13.30 -20.82 -28.46
CA GLY A 27 12.36 -21.31 -27.47
C GLY A 27 11.20 -22.03 -28.17
N LYS A 28 10.80 -23.19 -27.63
CA LYS A 28 9.72 -24.00 -28.18
C LYS A 28 8.37 -23.41 -27.77
N VAL A 29 7.48 -23.27 -28.73
CA VAL A 29 6.07 -22.89 -28.48
C VAL A 29 5.21 -24.10 -28.80
N ALA A 30 4.38 -24.48 -27.84
CA ALA A 30 3.40 -25.55 -28.00
C ALA A 30 2.05 -24.94 -28.38
N ILE A 31 1.44 -25.44 -29.46
CA ILE A 31 0.07 -25.05 -29.83
C ILE A 31 -0.83 -26.26 -29.66
N VAL A 32 -1.91 -26.06 -28.92
CA VAL A 32 -2.91 -27.08 -28.62
C VAL A 32 -4.24 -26.63 -29.20
N SER A 33 -4.85 -27.49 -30.03
CA SER A 33 -6.16 -27.26 -30.64
C SER A 33 -6.80 -28.59 -30.99
N ALA A 34 -8.14 -28.64 -30.93
CA ALA A 34 -8.90 -29.73 -31.53
C ALA A 34 -8.98 -29.62 -33.07
N ASP A 35 -8.75 -28.44 -33.63
CA ASP A 35 -8.81 -28.17 -35.08
C ASP A 35 -7.40 -28.09 -35.67
N SER A 36 -6.93 -29.21 -36.23
CA SER A 36 -5.62 -29.28 -36.89
C SER A 36 -5.48 -28.33 -38.08
N GLU A 37 -6.58 -27.94 -38.73
CA GLU A 37 -6.58 -27.00 -39.84
C GLU A 37 -6.40 -25.56 -39.35
N ALA A 38 -7.05 -25.17 -38.24
CA ALA A 38 -6.82 -23.89 -37.57
C ALA A 38 -5.35 -23.73 -37.15
N VAL A 39 -4.72 -24.78 -36.62
CA VAL A 39 -3.28 -24.75 -36.29
C VAL A 39 -2.44 -24.54 -37.55
N THR A 40 -2.76 -25.25 -38.64
CA THR A 40 -2.08 -25.11 -39.93
C THR A 40 -2.25 -23.70 -40.52
N ARG A 41 -3.40 -23.06 -40.29
CA ARG A 41 -3.63 -21.67 -40.69
C ARG A 41 -2.83 -20.69 -39.82
N LEU A 42 -2.88 -20.84 -38.50
CA LEU A 42 -2.13 -19.98 -37.58
C LEU A 42 -0.61 -20.08 -37.81
N THR A 43 -0.08 -21.28 -38.03
CA THR A 43 1.36 -21.50 -38.37
C THR A 43 1.75 -20.77 -39.66
N LYS A 44 0.88 -20.74 -40.68
CA LYS A 44 1.13 -20.00 -41.94
C LYS A 44 1.23 -18.48 -41.74
N HIS A 45 0.63 -17.92 -40.70
CA HIS A 45 0.73 -16.49 -40.39
C HIS A 45 2.04 -16.09 -39.70
N ALA A 46 2.81 -17.05 -39.17
CA ALA A 46 4.07 -16.78 -38.46
C ALA A 46 5.23 -17.71 -38.80
N PRO A 47 5.56 -17.94 -40.09
CA PRO A 47 6.61 -18.87 -40.50
C PRO A 47 8.02 -18.44 -40.04
N LYS A 48 8.20 -17.15 -39.71
CA LYS A 48 9.50 -16.57 -39.33
C LYS A 48 9.65 -16.29 -37.82
N ALA A 49 8.55 -16.19 -37.07
CA ALA A 49 8.60 -15.67 -35.70
C ALA A 49 8.92 -16.75 -34.65
N LEU A 50 8.71 -18.04 -34.95
CA LEU A 50 8.87 -19.12 -34.00
C LEU A 50 9.69 -20.27 -34.62
N ALA A 51 10.95 -20.39 -34.20
CA ALA A 51 11.90 -21.33 -34.80
C ALA A 51 11.64 -22.82 -34.45
N ARG A 52 10.65 -23.13 -33.61
CA ARG A 52 10.14 -24.51 -33.42
C ARG A 52 8.73 -24.50 -32.81
N MET A 53 7.72 -24.59 -33.66
CA MET A 53 6.32 -24.73 -33.28
C MET A 53 5.98 -26.22 -33.26
N VAL A 54 5.62 -26.76 -32.09
CA VAL A 54 5.22 -28.16 -31.97
C VAL A 54 3.70 -28.21 -31.95
N VAL A 55 3.15 -28.77 -33.02
CA VAL A 55 1.71 -29.09 -33.14
C VAL A 55 1.54 -30.52 -32.68
N GLN A 56 0.85 -30.74 -31.57
CA GLN A 56 0.54 -32.10 -31.11
C GLN A 56 -0.98 -32.33 -31.19
N PRO A 57 -1.43 -33.30 -31.99
CA PRO A 57 -2.82 -33.76 -31.97
C PRO A 57 -3.12 -34.64 -30.75
N ASP A 58 -2.09 -35.21 -30.10
CA ASP A 58 -2.22 -36.21 -29.02
C ASP A 58 -2.16 -35.60 -27.60
N ASP A 59 -2.49 -34.31 -27.48
CA ASP A 59 -2.60 -33.57 -26.22
C ASP A 59 -1.36 -33.62 -25.27
N LYS A 60 -0.16 -34.07 -25.71
CA LYS A 60 1.03 -34.08 -24.85
C LYS A 60 1.81 -32.76 -24.96
N LEU A 61 1.72 -31.93 -23.92
CA LEU A 61 2.50 -30.70 -23.84
C LEU A 61 4.01 -31.02 -23.67
N PRO A 62 4.91 -30.43 -24.48
CA PRO A 62 6.35 -30.67 -24.34
C PRO A 62 6.88 -30.03 -23.06
N PRO A 63 7.73 -30.73 -22.29
CA PRO A 63 8.19 -30.25 -20.99
C PRO A 63 9.09 -29.01 -21.11
N ASP A 64 9.63 -28.72 -22.29
CA ASP A 64 10.51 -27.59 -22.54
C ASP A 64 9.85 -26.45 -23.33
N ALA A 65 8.51 -26.40 -23.40
CA ALA A 65 7.79 -25.27 -23.96
C ALA A 65 8.00 -23.98 -23.15
N ALA A 66 8.47 -22.92 -23.80
CA ALA A 66 8.57 -21.58 -23.20
C ALA A 66 7.21 -20.88 -23.10
N ALA A 67 6.32 -21.16 -24.05
CA ALA A 67 4.96 -20.67 -24.10
C ALA A 67 4.01 -21.74 -24.61
N ILE A 68 2.75 -21.67 -24.15
CA ILE A 68 1.68 -22.59 -24.56
C ILE A 68 0.52 -21.75 -25.09
N VAL A 69 0.04 -22.10 -26.28
CA VAL A 69 -1.06 -21.42 -26.96
C VAL A 69 -2.21 -22.41 -27.11
N PHE A 70 -3.34 -22.09 -26.50
CA PHE A 70 -4.59 -22.83 -26.64
C PHE A 70 -5.45 -22.15 -27.70
N LEU A 71 -5.70 -22.85 -28.80
CA LEU A 71 -6.66 -22.41 -29.81
C LEU A 71 -8.03 -22.96 -29.45
N LEU A 72 -8.90 -22.04 -29.08
CA LEU A 72 -10.20 -22.25 -28.51
C LEU A 72 -11.28 -21.92 -29.57
N ASP A 73 -11.94 -22.94 -30.09
CA ASP A 73 -13.11 -22.72 -30.95
C ASP A 73 -14.30 -22.36 -30.06
N TYR A 74 -14.88 -21.18 -30.25
CA TYR A 74 -16.05 -20.77 -29.48
C TYR A 74 -17.21 -21.76 -29.57
N THR A 75 -17.45 -22.36 -30.74
CA THR A 75 -18.56 -23.30 -30.96
C THR A 75 -18.34 -24.64 -30.26
N VAL A 76 -17.10 -25.12 -30.25
CA VAL A 76 -16.72 -26.34 -29.52
C VAL A 76 -16.74 -26.07 -28.01
N LEU A 77 -16.33 -24.87 -27.59
CA LEU A 77 -16.36 -24.47 -26.18
C LEU A 77 -17.78 -24.38 -25.62
N GLN A 78 -18.76 -23.90 -26.38
CA GLN A 78 -20.14 -23.89 -25.93
C GLN A 78 -20.71 -25.30 -25.72
N THR A 79 -20.31 -26.26 -26.56
CA THR A 79 -20.87 -27.62 -26.55
C THR A 79 -20.11 -28.59 -25.65
N GLN A 80 -18.79 -28.42 -25.50
CA GLN A 80 -17.89 -29.37 -24.83
C GLN A 80 -16.92 -28.70 -23.84
N GLY A 81 -17.13 -27.42 -23.51
CA GLY A 81 -16.16 -26.58 -22.81
C GLY A 81 -15.60 -27.20 -21.55
N ASP A 82 -16.45 -27.74 -20.67
CA ASP A 82 -15.99 -28.25 -19.38
C ASP A 82 -15.11 -29.50 -19.52
N GLN A 83 -15.46 -30.43 -20.43
CA GLN A 83 -14.66 -31.64 -20.70
C GLN A 83 -13.34 -31.32 -21.40
N PHE A 84 -13.35 -30.30 -22.28
CA PHE A 84 -12.12 -29.82 -22.91
C PHE A 84 -11.21 -29.15 -21.87
N LEU A 85 -11.76 -28.23 -21.07
CA LEU A 85 -11.02 -27.55 -20.01
C LEU A 85 -10.44 -28.55 -19.01
N GLU A 86 -11.21 -29.53 -18.56
CA GLU A 86 -10.75 -30.54 -17.61
C GLU A 86 -9.57 -31.35 -18.15
N ARG A 87 -9.64 -31.79 -19.42
CA ARG A 87 -8.52 -32.47 -20.09
C ARG A 87 -7.28 -31.59 -20.15
N VAL A 88 -7.40 -30.35 -20.59
CA VAL A 88 -6.25 -29.44 -20.69
C VAL A 88 -5.67 -29.13 -19.30
N THR A 89 -6.53 -28.92 -18.30
CA THR A 89 -6.12 -28.66 -16.92
C THR A 89 -5.32 -29.83 -16.37
N SER A 90 -5.78 -31.06 -16.58
CA SER A 90 -5.08 -32.27 -16.14
C SER A 90 -3.66 -32.36 -16.72
N GLN A 91 -3.46 -31.94 -17.96
CA GLN A 91 -2.17 -31.99 -18.64
C GLN A 91 -1.23 -30.86 -18.22
N LEU A 92 -1.76 -29.66 -18.00
CA LEU A 92 -1.00 -28.56 -17.42
C LEU A 92 -0.48 -28.96 -16.03
N VAL A 93 -1.31 -29.63 -15.23
CA VAL A 93 -0.90 -30.17 -13.92
C VAL A 93 0.18 -31.25 -14.09
N ALA A 94 -0.02 -32.22 -14.99
CA ALA A 94 0.96 -33.29 -15.23
C ALA A 94 2.32 -32.75 -15.70
N CYS A 95 2.32 -31.79 -16.62
CA CYS A 95 3.54 -31.15 -17.10
C CYS A 95 4.21 -30.29 -16.03
N ARG A 96 3.41 -29.63 -15.19
CA ARG A 96 3.93 -28.86 -14.05
C ARG A 96 4.60 -29.76 -13.02
N LEU A 97 4.07 -30.94 -12.73
CA LEU A 97 4.73 -31.89 -11.83
C LEU A 97 6.12 -32.30 -12.35
N LEU A 98 6.30 -32.37 -13.68
CA LEU A 98 7.62 -32.56 -14.28
C LEU A 98 8.49 -31.30 -14.16
N TRP A 99 7.93 -30.10 -14.36
CA TRP A 99 8.66 -28.83 -14.28
C TRP A 99 9.12 -28.47 -12.86
N GLY A 100 8.25 -28.64 -11.86
CA GLY A 100 8.54 -28.31 -10.46
C GLY A 100 9.61 -29.20 -9.83
N ARG A 101 9.85 -30.39 -10.39
CA ARG A 101 10.98 -31.25 -9.99
C ARG A 101 12.33 -30.78 -10.54
N GLN A 102 12.34 -29.95 -11.57
CA GLN A 102 13.55 -29.57 -12.30
C GLN A 102 13.93 -28.09 -12.15
N LEU A 103 13.04 -27.21 -11.70
CA LEU A 103 13.26 -25.76 -11.68
C LEU A 103 12.52 -25.04 -10.53
N PHE A 104 13.09 -23.94 -10.04
CA PHE A 104 12.36 -22.90 -9.29
C PHE A 104 11.24 -22.28 -10.16
N PRO A 105 10.19 -21.66 -9.57
CA PRO A 105 8.99 -21.26 -10.31
C PRO A 105 9.26 -20.11 -11.29
N ALA A 106 9.68 -20.45 -12.51
CA ALA A 106 9.69 -19.53 -13.64
C ALA A 106 8.26 -19.43 -14.20
N GLN A 107 7.74 -18.20 -14.31
CA GLN A 107 6.45 -17.91 -14.93
C GLN A 107 6.47 -18.38 -16.39
N ARG A 108 5.67 -19.38 -16.74
CA ARG A 108 5.40 -19.72 -18.14
C ARG A 108 4.11 -19.03 -18.58
N SER A 109 4.17 -18.35 -19.72
CA SER A 109 3.02 -17.65 -20.27
C SER A 109 2.11 -18.64 -20.98
N VAL A 110 0.84 -18.59 -20.63
CA VAL A 110 -0.22 -19.37 -21.24
C VAL A 110 -1.14 -18.41 -21.97
N PHE A 111 -1.36 -18.67 -23.26
CA PHE A 111 -2.17 -17.84 -24.12
C PHE A 111 -3.44 -18.60 -24.50
N GLY A 112 -4.61 -18.03 -24.23
CA GLY A 112 -5.90 -18.48 -24.77
C GLY A 112 -6.22 -17.70 -26.03
N VAL A 113 -6.58 -18.38 -27.11
CA VAL A 113 -6.85 -17.75 -28.41
C VAL A 113 -8.22 -18.21 -28.89
N LEU A 114 -9.22 -17.34 -28.77
CA LEU A 114 -10.54 -17.55 -29.32
C LEU A 114 -10.49 -17.34 -30.84
N TYR A 115 -10.76 -18.39 -31.59
CA TYR A 115 -10.94 -18.32 -33.04
C TYR A 115 -12.40 -18.62 -33.40
N ASN A 116 -12.83 -18.18 -34.58
CA ASN A 116 -14.24 -18.15 -35.01
C ASN A 116 -15.14 -17.19 -34.20
N TRP A 117 -14.57 -16.28 -33.40
CA TRP A 117 -15.29 -15.32 -32.56
C TRP A 117 -16.23 -14.37 -33.35
N GLU A 118 -15.90 -14.07 -34.61
CA GLU A 118 -16.71 -13.19 -35.47
C GLU A 118 -18.15 -13.69 -35.66
N LYS A 119 -18.38 -15.02 -35.57
CA LYS A 119 -19.74 -15.58 -35.61
C LYS A 119 -20.53 -15.27 -34.34
N ALA A 120 -19.85 -15.07 -33.21
CA ALA A 120 -20.46 -14.84 -31.91
C ALA A 120 -20.76 -13.36 -31.66
N VAL A 121 -19.85 -12.47 -32.07
CA VAL A 121 -19.96 -11.03 -31.77
C VAL A 121 -20.88 -10.29 -32.75
N GLY A 122 -21.33 -10.93 -33.83
CA GLY A 122 -22.20 -10.29 -34.82
C GLY A 122 -21.52 -9.07 -35.46
N GLN A 123 -22.25 -8.26 -36.22
CA GLN A 123 -21.73 -7.03 -36.86
C GLN A 123 -21.45 -5.89 -35.84
N SER A 124 -20.87 -6.21 -34.68
CA SER A 124 -20.57 -5.26 -33.62
C SER A 124 -19.31 -4.44 -33.89
N GLY A 125 -19.25 -3.26 -33.30
CA GLY A 125 -18.09 -2.37 -33.38
C GLY A 125 -16.92 -2.83 -32.50
N MET A 126 -15.72 -2.33 -32.79
CA MET A 126 -14.49 -2.66 -32.04
C MET A 126 -14.59 -2.50 -30.52
N PRO A 127 -15.22 -1.44 -29.94
CA PRO A 127 -15.36 -1.32 -28.49
C PRO A 127 -16.17 -2.46 -27.86
N GLN A 128 -17.25 -2.88 -28.54
CA GLN A 128 -18.11 -3.97 -28.08
C GLN A 128 -17.40 -5.32 -28.16
N ILE A 129 -16.54 -5.52 -29.18
CA ILE A 129 -15.70 -6.71 -29.30
C ILE A 129 -14.70 -6.79 -28.13
N LEU A 130 -14.09 -5.66 -27.75
CA LEU A 130 -13.15 -5.61 -26.62
C LEU A 130 -13.83 -5.86 -25.28
N GLU A 131 -15.00 -5.28 -25.06
CA GLU A 131 -15.82 -5.51 -23.87
C GLU A 131 -16.24 -6.99 -23.77
N TRP A 132 -16.75 -7.56 -24.87
CA TRP A 132 -17.08 -8.98 -24.96
C TRP A 132 -15.87 -9.87 -24.68
N LEU A 133 -14.68 -9.53 -25.19
CA LEU A 133 -13.47 -10.30 -24.91
C LEU A 133 -13.07 -10.27 -23.43
N GLU A 134 -13.21 -9.14 -22.75
CA GLU A 134 -12.93 -9.07 -21.31
C GLU A 134 -13.96 -9.86 -20.50
N GLU A 135 -15.25 -9.79 -20.84
CA GLU A 135 -16.29 -10.63 -20.23
C GLU A 135 -15.96 -12.12 -20.39
N GLN A 136 -15.64 -12.54 -21.62
CA GLN A 136 -15.26 -13.92 -21.90
C GLN A 136 -14.00 -14.33 -21.13
N LYS A 137 -13.00 -13.45 -21.02
CA LYS A 137 -11.77 -13.72 -20.25
C LYS A 137 -12.08 -14.00 -18.79
N LEU A 138 -12.94 -13.18 -18.17
CA LEU A 138 -13.36 -13.37 -16.78
C LEU A 138 -14.15 -14.67 -16.60
N GLU A 139 -15.08 -14.97 -17.50
CA GLU A 139 -15.85 -16.20 -17.50
C GLU A 139 -14.93 -17.44 -17.57
N TRP A 140 -14.00 -17.44 -18.53
CA TRP A 140 -13.07 -18.55 -18.74
C TRP A 140 -12.13 -18.73 -17.54
N LEU A 141 -11.64 -17.65 -16.96
CA LEU A 141 -10.82 -17.71 -15.74
C LEU A 141 -11.60 -18.37 -14.59
N GLY A 142 -12.88 -18.02 -14.41
CA GLY A 142 -13.74 -18.67 -13.41
C GLY A 142 -13.95 -20.17 -13.67
N ARG A 143 -14.19 -20.58 -14.92
CA ARG A 143 -14.32 -22.01 -15.27
C ARG A 143 -13.03 -22.79 -15.05
N TRP A 144 -11.89 -22.20 -15.44
CA TRP A 144 -10.57 -22.77 -15.19
C TRP A 144 -10.32 -22.98 -13.70
N GLN A 145 -10.63 -21.99 -12.86
CA GLN A 145 -10.53 -22.11 -11.40
C GLN A 145 -11.34 -23.29 -10.87
N ASN A 146 -12.57 -23.48 -11.34
CA ASN A 146 -13.41 -24.58 -10.92
C ASN A 146 -12.82 -25.95 -11.34
N CYS A 147 -12.27 -26.06 -12.55
CA CYS A 147 -11.57 -27.29 -12.98
C CYS A 147 -10.33 -27.56 -12.14
N PHE A 148 -9.55 -26.51 -11.87
CA PHE A 148 -8.35 -26.54 -11.05
C PHE A 148 -8.65 -26.95 -9.59
N ALA A 149 -9.70 -26.39 -8.99
CA ALA A 149 -10.14 -26.74 -7.65
C ALA A 149 -10.62 -28.20 -7.56
N ARG A 150 -11.40 -28.65 -8.54
CA ARG A 150 -11.83 -30.06 -8.63
C ARG A 150 -10.65 -31.02 -8.73
N LEU A 151 -9.69 -30.74 -9.63
CA LEU A 151 -8.48 -31.55 -9.75
C LEU A 151 -7.65 -31.56 -8.47
N ALA A 152 -7.50 -30.42 -7.79
CA ALA A 152 -6.80 -30.35 -6.50
C ALA A 152 -7.50 -31.21 -5.45
N GLN A 153 -8.84 -31.18 -5.38
CA GLN A 153 -9.62 -32.05 -4.49
C GLN A 153 -9.43 -33.53 -4.81
N THR A 154 -9.43 -33.91 -6.09
CA THR A 154 -9.19 -35.30 -6.52
C THR A 154 -7.77 -35.75 -6.17
N MET A 155 -6.77 -34.90 -6.35
CA MET A 155 -5.37 -35.18 -5.98
C MET A 155 -5.19 -35.26 -4.46
N ALA A 156 -5.85 -34.39 -3.70
CA ALA A 156 -5.85 -34.43 -2.24
C ALA A 156 -6.44 -35.75 -1.72
N ALA A 157 -7.58 -36.17 -2.28
CA ALA A 157 -8.23 -37.44 -1.96
C ALA A 157 -7.37 -38.67 -2.30
N THR A 158 -6.55 -38.60 -3.35
CA THR A 158 -5.69 -39.72 -3.77
C THR A 158 -4.31 -39.76 -3.10
N HIS A 159 -3.81 -38.64 -2.55
CA HIS A 159 -2.44 -38.54 -2.02
C HIS A 159 -2.30 -38.15 -0.54
N GLY A 160 -3.39 -37.96 0.20
CA GLY A 160 -3.38 -37.89 1.68
C GLY A 160 -2.60 -36.72 2.31
N ARG A 161 -2.13 -35.74 1.51
CA ARG A 161 -1.43 -34.52 1.95
C ARG A 161 -2.13 -33.24 1.45
N GLY A 162 -3.46 -33.20 1.59
CA GLY A 162 -4.34 -32.27 0.87
C GLY A 162 -4.44 -30.85 1.41
N GLU A 163 -4.09 -30.58 2.67
CA GLU A 163 -4.40 -29.27 3.29
C GLU A 163 -3.46 -28.13 2.87
N GLU A 164 -2.20 -28.42 2.50
CA GLU A 164 -1.26 -27.38 2.04
C GLU A 164 -1.38 -27.03 0.55
N LEU A 165 -1.99 -27.91 -0.25
CA LEU A 165 -2.08 -27.72 -1.72
C LEU A 165 -3.21 -26.78 -2.15
N GLY A 166 -4.14 -26.46 -1.26
CA GLY A 166 -5.45 -25.88 -1.59
C GLY A 166 -5.60 -24.37 -1.46
N LYS A 167 -4.53 -23.58 -1.27
CA LYS A 167 -4.65 -22.11 -1.14
C LYS A 167 -4.27 -21.42 -2.45
N THR A 168 -5.29 -21.01 -3.20
CA THR A 168 -5.15 -20.23 -4.45
C THR A 168 -5.30 -18.74 -4.12
N ILE A 169 -4.33 -17.92 -4.51
CA ILE A 169 -4.44 -16.44 -4.47
C ILE A 169 -4.47 -15.96 -5.92
N MET A 170 -5.49 -15.18 -6.29
CA MET A 170 -5.52 -14.47 -7.56
C MET A 170 -5.30 -12.99 -7.33
N SER A 171 -4.43 -12.38 -8.15
CA SER A 171 -4.37 -10.93 -8.32
C SER A 171 -5.26 -10.52 -9.48
N GLN A 172 -5.71 -9.26 -9.48
CA GLN A 172 -6.56 -8.67 -10.53
C GLN A 172 -5.89 -8.67 -11.94
N GLU A 173 -4.61 -9.01 -12.05
CA GLU A 173 -3.84 -8.97 -13.30
C GLU A 173 -3.89 -10.27 -14.13
N GLY A 174 -4.88 -11.15 -13.92
CA GLY A 174 -4.95 -12.43 -14.65
C GLY A 174 -3.84 -13.42 -14.29
N THR A 175 -3.31 -13.30 -13.07
CA THR A 175 -2.26 -14.16 -12.54
C THR A 175 -2.85 -15.16 -11.57
N ILE A 176 -2.69 -16.46 -11.85
CA ILE A 176 -3.15 -17.53 -10.95
C ILE A 176 -1.95 -17.96 -10.11
N ALA A 177 -1.95 -17.64 -8.81
CA ALA A 177 -0.94 -18.10 -7.86
C ALA A 177 -1.49 -19.27 -7.05
N TRP A 178 -0.75 -20.37 -7.05
CA TRP A 178 -1.04 -21.56 -6.24
C TRP A 178 0.01 -21.64 -5.14
N SER A 179 -0.40 -21.84 -3.88
CA SER A 179 0.51 -22.05 -2.75
C SER A 179 1.48 -23.20 -3.07
N GLY A 180 2.78 -22.87 -3.19
CA GLY A 180 3.84 -23.84 -3.49
C GLY A 180 4.09 -24.15 -4.98
N PHE A 181 3.36 -23.56 -5.93
CA PHE A 181 3.50 -23.91 -7.36
C PHE A 181 3.86 -22.75 -8.31
N GLY A 182 3.86 -21.49 -7.87
CA GLY A 182 4.26 -20.34 -8.70
C GLY A 182 3.13 -19.79 -9.61
N GLN A 183 3.40 -18.65 -10.25
CA GLN A 183 2.40 -17.86 -10.98
C GLN A 183 2.26 -18.28 -12.46
N PHE A 184 1.02 -18.48 -12.92
CA PHE A 184 0.69 -18.53 -14.34
C PHE A 184 0.23 -17.16 -14.83
N ARG A 185 0.80 -16.69 -15.94
CA ARG A 185 0.29 -15.51 -16.65
C ARG A 185 -0.64 -15.98 -17.76
N TRP A 186 -1.92 -15.61 -17.66
CA TRP A 186 -2.91 -15.95 -18.67
C TRP A 186 -3.26 -14.72 -19.50
N ARG A 187 -3.25 -14.84 -20.83
CA ARG A 187 -3.66 -13.77 -21.75
C ARG A 187 -4.60 -14.31 -22.79
N MET A 188 -5.69 -13.59 -23.05
CA MET A 188 -6.70 -14.01 -24.02
C MET A 188 -6.66 -13.13 -25.27
N TRP A 189 -6.79 -13.75 -26.44
CA TRP A 189 -6.78 -13.13 -27.76
C TRP A 189 -7.99 -13.57 -28.56
N ALA A 190 -8.49 -12.71 -29.44
CA ALA A 190 -9.42 -13.09 -30.50
C ALA A 190 -8.70 -13.01 -31.84
N ILE A 191 -8.73 -14.10 -32.62
CA ILE A 191 -8.10 -14.16 -33.94
C ILE A 191 -9.10 -14.66 -34.97
N SER A 192 -9.14 -13.98 -36.11
CA SER A 192 -9.83 -14.47 -37.31
C SER A 192 -8.87 -15.28 -38.16
N LEU A 193 -9.20 -16.54 -38.45
CA LEU A 193 -8.40 -17.46 -39.27
C LEU A 193 -9.08 -17.82 -40.60
N ARG A 194 -10.06 -17.02 -41.07
CA ARG A 194 -10.80 -17.32 -42.30
C ARG A 194 -9.92 -17.16 -43.54
N PRO A 195 -9.82 -18.18 -44.42
CA PRO A 195 -8.95 -18.13 -45.60
C PRO A 195 -9.52 -17.33 -46.78
N GLU A 196 -10.83 -17.04 -46.84
CA GLU A 196 -11.50 -16.70 -48.11
C GLU A 196 -12.19 -15.33 -48.16
N GLU A 197 -12.41 -14.66 -47.03
CA GLU A 197 -13.02 -13.33 -47.02
C GLU A 197 -11.95 -12.33 -46.59
N LYS A 198 -11.37 -11.57 -47.54
CA LYS A 198 -10.76 -10.29 -47.20
C LYS A 198 -11.85 -9.49 -46.50
N PRO A 199 -11.79 -9.27 -45.17
CA PRO A 199 -12.83 -8.50 -44.52
C PRO A 199 -12.74 -7.10 -45.13
N ARG A 200 -13.82 -6.61 -45.74
CA ARG A 200 -13.80 -5.28 -46.38
C ARG A 200 -13.62 -4.14 -45.36
N SER A 201 -13.61 -4.43 -44.06
CA SER A 201 -13.54 -3.43 -42.99
C SER A 201 -12.82 -3.85 -41.70
N LEU A 202 -12.46 -5.13 -41.52
CA LEU A 202 -11.70 -5.58 -40.34
C LEU A 202 -10.24 -5.83 -40.77
N PRO A 203 -9.24 -5.30 -40.05
CA PRO A 203 -7.85 -5.57 -40.37
C PRO A 203 -7.64 -7.08 -40.36
N ALA A 204 -7.17 -7.64 -41.48
CA ALA A 204 -6.99 -9.07 -41.72
C ALA A 204 -6.02 -9.78 -40.75
N ALA A 205 -5.54 -9.09 -39.72
CA ALA A 205 -4.61 -9.53 -38.71
C ALA A 205 -5.04 -9.12 -37.29
N PHE A 206 -6.34 -8.88 -37.04
CA PHE A 206 -6.77 -8.53 -35.69
C PHE A 206 -6.32 -9.60 -34.68
N GLY A 207 -5.46 -9.19 -33.75
CA GLY A 207 -4.92 -10.01 -32.67
C GLY A 207 -3.78 -10.97 -33.05
N ALA A 208 -3.63 -11.41 -34.30
CA ALA A 208 -2.64 -12.43 -34.65
C ALA A 208 -1.19 -11.95 -34.52
N GLU A 209 -0.87 -10.80 -35.12
CA GLU A 209 0.48 -10.25 -35.05
C GLU A 209 0.89 -9.93 -33.61
N GLN A 210 -0.03 -9.34 -32.86
CA GLN A 210 0.19 -8.94 -31.48
C GLN A 210 0.30 -10.18 -30.55
N LEU A 211 -0.46 -11.26 -30.80
CA LEU A 211 -0.25 -12.57 -30.16
C LEU A 211 1.18 -13.06 -30.42
N PHE A 212 1.65 -13.06 -31.67
CA PHE A 212 2.99 -13.56 -32.00
C PHE A 212 4.10 -12.71 -31.38
N GLN A 213 3.97 -11.39 -31.38
CA GLN A 213 4.89 -10.50 -30.68
C GLN A 213 4.94 -10.83 -29.19
N GLN A 214 3.81 -11.06 -28.54
CA GLN A 214 3.78 -11.42 -27.13
C GLN A 214 4.33 -12.81 -26.83
N ILE A 215 4.08 -13.79 -27.68
CA ILE A 215 4.69 -15.12 -27.57
C ILE A 215 6.22 -15.00 -27.69
N GLN A 216 6.70 -14.20 -28.65
CA GLN A 216 8.14 -13.96 -28.85
C GLN A 216 8.75 -13.29 -27.62
N THR A 217 8.14 -12.23 -27.10
CA THR A 217 8.59 -11.55 -25.89
C THR A 217 8.61 -12.48 -24.69
N ALA A 218 7.54 -13.24 -24.45
CA ALA A 218 7.48 -14.20 -23.35
C ALA A 218 8.55 -15.30 -23.48
N THR A 219 8.83 -15.74 -24.70
CA THR A 219 9.86 -16.74 -24.99
C THR A 219 11.26 -16.18 -24.71
N LEU A 220 11.52 -14.94 -25.09
CA LEU A 220 12.78 -14.24 -24.81
C LEU A 220 12.95 -14.01 -23.30
N GLU A 221 11.91 -13.52 -22.62
CA GLU A 221 11.88 -13.34 -21.17
C GLU A 221 12.20 -14.65 -20.45
N TYR A 222 11.53 -15.75 -20.81
CA TYR A 222 11.78 -17.06 -20.24
C TYR A 222 13.23 -17.52 -20.44
N SER A 223 13.77 -17.37 -21.66
CA SER A 223 15.15 -17.73 -21.96
C SER A 223 16.17 -16.88 -21.16
N SER A 224 15.88 -15.59 -20.98
CA SER A 224 16.72 -14.68 -20.20
C SER A 224 16.67 -15.01 -18.71
N SER A 225 15.50 -15.40 -18.21
CA SER A 225 15.27 -15.80 -16.83
C SER A 225 15.99 -17.10 -16.49
N LEU A 226 15.90 -18.12 -17.37
CA LEU A 226 16.69 -19.35 -17.23
C LEU A 226 18.19 -19.06 -17.15
N ARG A 227 18.68 -18.10 -17.95
CA ARG A 227 20.08 -17.69 -17.89
C ARG A 227 20.40 -17.03 -16.56
N ARG A 228 19.62 -16.03 -16.13
CA ARG A 228 19.80 -15.38 -14.82
C ARG A 228 19.72 -16.38 -13.67
N GLN A 229 18.83 -17.35 -13.74
CA GLN A 229 18.70 -18.41 -12.75
C GLN A 229 19.93 -19.31 -12.71
N SER A 230 20.49 -19.70 -13.85
CA SER A 230 21.75 -20.46 -13.87
C SER A 230 22.90 -19.70 -13.20
N TRP A 231 22.97 -18.38 -13.41
CA TRP A 231 23.93 -17.51 -12.72
C TRP A 231 23.61 -17.31 -11.24
N ALA A 232 22.33 -17.20 -10.88
CA ALA A 232 21.88 -17.03 -9.50
C ALA A 232 22.11 -18.30 -8.68
N VAL A 233 21.89 -19.49 -9.25
CA VAL A 233 22.23 -20.77 -8.59
C VAL A 233 23.74 -20.85 -8.38
N LEU A 234 24.54 -20.48 -9.39
CA LEU A 234 26.00 -20.42 -9.23
C LEU A 234 26.41 -19.42 -8.13
N GLY A 235 25.78 -18.24 -8.11
CA GLY A 235 26.00 -17.20 -7.11
C GLY A 235 25.58 -17.62 -5.70
N PHE A 236 24.44 -18.30 -5.55
CA PHE A 236 23.95 -18.83 -4.28
C PHE A 236 24.84 -19.97 -3.77
N LEU A 237 25.41 -20.77 -4.67
CA LEU A 237 26.38 -21.81 -4.31
C LEU A 237 27.68 -21.17 -3.80
N LEU A 238 28.16 -20.09 -4.43
CA LEU A 238 29.30 -19.32 -3.95
C LEU A 238 29.01 -18.59 -2.62
N LEU A 239 27.81 -18.03 -2.47
CA LEU A 239 27.39 -17.29 -1.29
C LEU A 239 27.17 -18.25 -0.11
N SER A 240 26.59 -19.42 -0.33
CA SER A 240 26.45 -20.45 0.70
C SER A 240 27.81 -21.02 1.14
N LEU A 241 28.76 -21.21 0.21
CA LEU A 241 30.16 -21.50 0.55
C LEU A 241 30.78 -20.39 1.42
N GLY A 242 30.55 -19.12 1.08
CA GLY A 242 31.00 -17.97 1.87
C GLY A 242 30.34 -17.90 3.26
N LEU A 243 29.05 -18.24 3.37
CA LEU A 243 28.28 -18.23 4.61
C LEU A 243 28.72 -19.36 5.54
N VAL A 244 28.99 -20.55 5.00
CA VAL A 244 29.58 -21.68 5.76
C VAL A 244 30.98 -21.31 6.27
N ALA A 245 31.81 -20.68 5.44
CA ALA A 245 33.11 -20.18 5.88
C ALA A 245 32.99 -19.09 6.96
N GLY A 246 32.05 -18.14 6.77
CA GLY A 246 31.77 -17.05 7.71
C GLY A 246 31.19 -17.54 9.04
N LEU A 247 30.32 -18.55 9.03
CA LEU A 247 29.83 -19.22 10.24
C LEU A 247 30.95 -19.98 10.94
N GLY A 248 31.86 -20.61 10.21
CA GLY A 248 33.07 -21.21 10.78
C GLY A 248 33.91 -20.18 11.54
N VAL A 249 34.16 -19.02 10.92
CA VAL A 249 34.89 -17.89 11.56
C VAL A 249 34.10 -17.28 12.72
N GLY A 250 32.78 -17.14 12.57
CA GLY A 250 31.88 -16.59 13.58
C GLY A 250 31.77 -17.48 14.82
N LEU A 251 31.64 -18.79 14.65
CA LEU A 251 31.66 -19.76 15.74
C LEU A 251 33.02 -19.79 16.44
N TRP A 252 34.12 -19.64 15.68
CA TRP A 252 35.46 -19.49 16.25
C TRP A 252 35.59 -18.20 17.09
N LEU A 253 35.13 -17.06 16.58
CA LEU A 253 35.08 -15.77 17.30
C LEU A 253 34.15 -15.81 18.53
N LEU A 254 33.02 -16.52 18.43
CA LEU A 254 32.07 -16.68 19.53
C LEU A 254 32.65 -17.56 20.63
N GLY A 255 33.33 -18.66 20.26
CA GLY A 255 34.10 -19.48 21.19
C GLY A 255 35.19 -18.67 21.89
N TRP A 256 35.88 -17.80 21.16
CA TRP A 256 36.88 -16.89 21.73
C TRP A 256 36.27 -15.85 22.69
N ARG A 257 35.12 -15.25 22.34
CA ARG A 257 34.39 -14.32 23.23
C ARG A 257 33.78 -14.99 24.46
N LEU A 258 33.34 -16.25 24.35
CA LEU A 258 32.83 -17.01 25.50
C LEU A 258 33.95 -17.36 26.49
N HIS A 259 35.19 -17.50 26.02
CA HIS A 259 36.37 -17.67 26.88
C HIS A 259 36.92 -16.34 27.45
N HIS A 260 36.51 -15.19 26.89
CA HIS A 260 36.86 -13.86 27.40
C HIS A 260 35.62 -12.96 27.42
N PRO A 261 34.68 -13.16 28.37
CA PRO A 261 33.58 -12.23 28.52
C PRO A 261 34.16 -10.84 28.80
N PRO A 262 33.73 -9.78 28.09
CA PRO A 262 34.06 -8.42 28.49
C PRO A 262 33.58 -8.23 29.93
N PRO A 263 34.36 -7.55 30.79
CA PRO A 263 33.93 -7.29 32.15
C PRO A 263 32.55 -6.63 32.10
N PRO A 264 31.58 -7.08 32.92
CA PRO A 264 30.27 -6.45 32.97
C PRO A 264 30.52 -4.95 33.20
N ALA A 265 29.93 -4.09 32.37
CA ALA A 265 29.92 -2.66 32.60
C ALA A 265 29.39 -2.48 34.02
N VAL A 266 30.30 -2.13 34.94
CA VAL A 266 30.02 -1.96 36.35
C VAL A 266 28.89 -0.95 36.41
N ALA A 267 27.73 -1.37 36.91
CA ALA A 267 26.64 -0.45 37.19
C ALA A 267 27.23 0.68 38.03
N GLU A 268 27.17 1.92 37.53
CA GLU A 268 27.68 3.09 38.25
C GLU A 268 27.12 3.05 39.67
N GLU A 269 28.01 2.82 40.64
CA GLU A 269 27.66 2.91 42.05
C GLU A 269 27.10 4.30 42.30
N ASP A 270 26.00 4.39 43.08
CA ASP A 270 25.38 5.66 43.46
C ASP A 270 26.48 6.66 43.91
N PRO A 271 26.72 7.75 43.14
CA PRO A 271 27.83 8.65 43.39
C PRO A 271 27.70 9.39 44.72
N THR A 272 26.52 9.33 45.34
CA THR A 272 26.24 9.98 46.63
C THR A 272 26.38 9.06 47.83
N ARG A 273 26.77 7.78 47.65
CA ARG A 273 26.83 6.78 48.74
C ARG A 273 27.70 7.21 49.93
N HIS A 274 28.70 8.05 49.68
CA HIS A 274 29.62 8.57 50.70
C HIS A 274 29.16 9.86 51.37
N LEU A 275 28.09 10.50 50.89
CA LEU A 275 27.58 11.77 51.42
C LEU A 275 26.66 11.54 52.63
N PRO A 276 26.60 12.48 53.59
CA PRO A 276 25.57 12.51 54.63
C PRO A 276 24.16 12.48 54.02
N LEU A 277 23.18 11.93 54.75
CA LEU A 277 21.80 11.75 54.25
C LEU A 277 21.17 13.06 53.74
N LEU A 278 21.40 14.17 54.43
CA LEU A 278 20.86 15.48 54.04
C LEU A 278 21.41 15.94 52.68
N GLU A 279 22.73 15.85 52.49
CA GLU A 279 23.41 16.21 51.25
C GLU A 279 23.02 15.26 50.11
N ARG A 280 22.88 13.97 50.41
CA ARG A 280 22.42 12.96 49.47
C ARG A 280 21.00 13.26 48.97
N LEU A 281 20.06 13.57 49.87
CA LEU A 281 18.70 13.95 49.49
C LEU A 281 18.69 15.23 48.66
N ALA A 282 19.42 16.27 49.09
CA ALA A 282 19.51 17.53 48.34
C ALA A 282 20.10 17.32 46.93
N TRP A 283 21.14 16.50 46.80
CA TRP A 283 21.76 16.16 45.51
C TRP A 283 20.77 15.47 44.58
N TRP A 284 20.06 14.45 45.06
CA TRP A 284 19.05 13.75 44.25
C TRP A 284 17.86 14.65 43.91
N THR A 285 17.38 15.49 44.84
CA THR A 285 16.34 16.48 44.53
C THR A 285 16.78 17.42 43.41
N GLU A 286 18.03 17.91 43.45
CA GLU A 286 18.55 18.79 42.39
C GLU A 286 18.74 18.05 41.07
N ARG A 287 19.23 16.80 41.10
CA ARG A 287 19.34 15.97 39.88
C ARG A 287 17.98 15.73 39.24
N GLY A 288 16.94 15.46 40.04
CA GLY A 288 15.58 15.29 39.54
C GLY A 288 15.00 16.61 39.00
N ARG A 289 15.28 17.75 39.63
CA ARG A 289 14.93 19.06 39.08
C ARG A 289 15.60 19.33 37.73
N ARG A 290 16.86 18.93 37.54
CA ARG A 290 17.53 19.01 36.23
C ARG A 290 16.85 18.13 35.18
N LEU A 291 16.41 16.91 35.54
CA LEU A 291 15.62 16.07 34.64
C LEU A 291 14.30 16.73 34.24
N LEU A 292 13.68 17.52 35.14
CA LEU A 292 12.48 18.31 34.82
C LEU A 292 12.75 19.56 33.99
N ARG A 293 13.99 20.05 33.89
CA ARG A 293 14.38 21.20 33.07
C ARG A 293 14.77 20.86 31.63
N TRP A 294 15.00 19.59 31.32
CA TRP A 294 15.30 19.08 29.97
C TRP A 294 16.59 19.59 29.30
N GLU A 295 17.37 20.45 29.96
CA GLU A 295 18.59 21.08 29.42
C GLU A 295 19.58 20.08 28.79
N ASP A 296 19.75 18.89 29.38
CA ASP A 296 20.71 17.86 28.95
C ASP A 296 20.22 16.99 27.77
N TRP A 297 18.96 17.14 27.34
CA TRP A 297 18.29 16.14 26.47
C TRP A 297 17.89 16.68 25.08
N TYR A 298 18.33 17.89 24.74
CA TYR A 298 18.16 18.41 23.38
C TYR A 298 19.25 17.86 22.45
N ARG A 299 18.85 17.28 21.31
CA ARG A 299 19.79 16.82 20.28
C ARG A 299 19.98 17.87 19.18
N GLY A 300 21.21 18.37 19.05
CA GLY A 300 21.64 19.20 17.92
C GLY A 300 21.01 20.60 17.89
N SER A 301 21.15 21.27 16.74
CA SER A 301 20.62 22.63 16.51
C SER A 301 19.10 22.68 16.30
N SER A 302 18.42 21.54 16.24
CA SER A 302 17.01 21.40 15.87
C SER A 302 16.02 21.36 17.04
N LEU A 303 16.47 21.56 18.29
CA LEU A 303 15.61 21.54 19.50
C LEU A 303 14.74 20.27 19.62
N THR A 304 15.14 19.13 19.03
CA THR A 304 14.40 17.89 19.14
C THR A 304 14.73 17.19 20.46
N LEU A 305 13.71 16.79 21.22
CA LEU A 305 13.87 16.11 22.50
C LEU A 305 14.31 14.66 22.32
N ASP A 306 15.39 14.26 23.00
CA ASP A 306 15.85 12.87 23.08
C ASP A 306 15.07 12.09 24.15
N TRP A 307 13.78 11.89 23.86
CA TRP A 307 12.88 11.17 24.74
C TRP A 307 13.39 9.80 25.19
N PRO A 308 13.97 8.93 24.32
CA PRO A 308 14.44 7.62 24.76
C PRO A 308 15.50 7.71 25.86
N SER A 309 16.48 8.60 25.71
CA SER A 309 17.55 8.74 26.70
C SER A 309 17.04 9.40 27.99
N TRP A 310 16.13 10.36 27.88
CA TRP A 310 15.47 10.97 29.04
C TRP A 310 14.68 9.93 29.84
N LEU A 311 13.88 9.09 29.17
CA LEU A 311 13.09 8.03 29.82
C LEU A 311 13.98 7.05 30.60
N VAL A 312 15.12 6.64 30.01
CA VAL A 312 16.10 5.77 30.67
C VAL A 312 16.70 6.46 31.90
N ALA A 313 17.02 7.75 31.82
CA ALA A 313 17.57 8.49 32.95
C ALA A 313 16.56 8.68 34.08
N VAL A 314 15.30 8.97 33.76
CA VAL A 314 14.21 9.07 34.75
C VAL A 314 13.95 7.73 35.43
N GLN A 315 13.95 6.63 34.68
CA GLN A 315 13.78 5.30 35.26
C GLN A 315 14.91 4.98 36.25
N ARG A 316 16.17 5.15 35.85
CA ARG A 316 17.34 4.95 36.73
C ARG A 316 17.29 5.84 37.96
N TYR A 317 16.89 7.11 37.77
CA TYR A 317 16.71 8.07 38.86
C TYR A 317 15.68 7.56 39.88
N ARG A 318 14.50 7.12 39.42
CA ARG A 318 13.44 6.59 40.29
C ARG A 318 13.88 5.33 41.02
N GLU A 319 14.52 4.39 40.33
CA GLU A 319 15.06 3.16 40.92
C GLU A 319 16.11 3.43 41.99
N THR A 320 16.92 4.48 41.81
CA THR A 320 17.93 4.88 42.80
C THR A 320 17.29 5.58 44.00
N VAL A 321 16.32 6.48 43.75
CA VAL A 321 15.62 7.22 44.80
C VAL A 321 14.81 6.31 45.72
N THR A 322 14.19 5.24 45.21
CA THR A 322 13.48 4.26 46.06
C THR A 322 14.40 3.47 46.99
N GLN A 323 15.70 3.43 46.71
CA GLN A 323 16.71 2.78 47.56
C GLN A 323 17.29 3.75 48.62
N LEU A 324 16.90 5.02 48.62
CA LEU A 324 17.39 5.99 49.60
C LEU A 324 16.83 5.71 51.01
N PRO A 325 17.62 5.93 52.07
CA PRO A 325 17.13 5.78 53.44
C PRO A 325 16.03 6.81 53.74
N GLN A 326 14.98 6.40 54.45
CA GLN A 326 13.95 7.33 54.92
C GLN A 326 14.51 8.31 55.97
N ALA A 327 14.21 9.60 55.81
CA ALA A 327 14.69 10.64 56.70
C ALA A 327 13.91 10.67 58.02
N LYS A 328 14.62 10.42 59.14
CA LYS A 328 14.04 10.57 60.49
C LYS A 328 14.21 11.98 61.07
N GLN A 329 15.18 12.74 60.58
CA GLN A 329 15.48 14.10 61.07
C GLN A 329 14.56 15.14 60.41
N PRO A 330 14.08 16.16 61.15
CA PRO A 330 13.12 17.15 60.63
C PRO A 330 13.66 17.92 59.43
N ASP A 331 14.94 18.32 59.43
CA ASP A 331 15.55 19.05 58.32
C ASP A 331 15.65 18.20 57.04
N ALA A 332 15.90 16.89 57.20
CA ALA A 332 15.96 15.95 56.10
C ALA A 332 14.56 15.60 55.56
N GLN A 333 13.50 15.72 56.37
CA GLN A 333 12.11 15.53 55.90
C GLN A 333 11.68 16.61 54.89
N ILE A 334 12.19 17.84 54.98
CA ILE A 334 11.91 18.90 54.01
C ILE A 334 12.41 18.48 52.62
N TRP A 335 13.65 17.99 52.55
CA TRP A 335 14.25 17.50 51.30
C TRP A 335 13.59 16.22 50.82
N GLN A 336 13.20 15.32 51.72
CA GLN A 336 12.45 14.13 51.34
C GLN A 336 11.11 14.48 50.68
N ARG A 337 10.35 15.45 51.23
CA ARG A 337 9.09 15.92 50.59
C ARG A 337 9.34 16.56 49.23
N ALA A 338 10.38 17.37 49.10
CA ALA A 338 10.74 17.98 47.81
C ALA A 338 11.17 16.91 46.79
N LEU A 339 11.88 15.87 47.23
CA LEU A 339 12.26 14.73 46.41
C LEU A 339 11.04 13.92 45.95
N GLU A 340 10.09 13.65 46.86
CA GLU A 340 8.82 12.98 46.56
C GLU A 340 8.02 13.77 45.51
N GLU A 341 7.92 15.10 45.65
CA GLU A 341 7.27 15.97 44.66
C GLU A 341 7.93 15.89 43.27
N VAL A 342 9.27 15.92 43.23
CA VAL A 342 10.03 15.81 41.97
C VAL A 342 9.86 14.43 41.33
N VAL A 343 9.90 13.36 42.12
CA VAL A 343 9.65 11.98 41.66
C VAL A 343 8.23 11.86 41.10
N GLU A 344 7.24 12.43 41.77
CA GLU A 344 5.85 12.44 41.31
C GLU A 344 5.72 13.18 39.97
N LYS A 345 6.32 14.38 39.84
CA LYS A 345 6.32 15.15 38.59
C LYS A 345 6.98 14.39 37.45
N LEU A 346 8.16 13.81 37.68
CA LEU A 346 8.87 13.00 36.68
C LEU A 346 8.06 11.76 36.28
N ALA A 347 7.43 11.08 37.25
CA ALA A 347 6.59 9.92 36.97
C ALA A 347 5.38 10.30 36.11
N ARG A 348 4.73 11.44 36.36
CA ARG A 348 3.62 11.95 35.54
C ARG A 348 4.06 12.26 34.11
N VAL A 349 5.26 12.81 33.89
CA VAL A 349 5.74 13.08 32.53
C VAL A 349 6.12 11.80 31.80
N GLN A 350 6.82 10.90 32.49
CA GLN A 350 7.17 9.57 31.98
C GLN A 350 5.90 8.79 31.58
N GLU A 351 4.87 8.81 32.43
CA GLU A 351 3.57 8.22 32.15
C GLU A 351 3.00 8.71 30.82
N ARG A 352 2.88 10.03 30.64
CA ARG A 352 2.27 10.60 29.43
C ARG A 352 3.06 10.28 28.18
N ALA A 353 4.39 10.35 28.25
CA ALA A 353 5.24 9.94 27.12
C ALA A 353 5.03 8.46 26.78
N CYS A 354 5.01 7.59 27.78
CA CYS A 354 4.73 6.16 27.60
C CYS A 354 3.32 5.89 27.04
N VAL A 355 2.32 6.68 27.44
CA VAL A 355 0.95 6.62 26.91
C VAL A 355 0.89 7.07 25.44
N LEU A 356 1.75 7.98 25.00
CA LEU A 356 1.78 8.50 23.62
C LEU A 356 2.63 7.69 22.64
N GLY A 357 3.21 6.58 23.08
CA GLY A 357 4.04 5.77 22.18
C GLY A 357 5.46 6.25 22.06
N VAL A 358 5.96 7.04 23.00
CA VAL A 358 7.36 7.48 23.00
C VAL A 358 8.22 6.28 23.38
N GLU A 359 8.75 5.60 22.37
CA GLU A 359 9.55 4.39 22.56
C GLU A 359 10.90 4.74 23.22
N GLY A 360 11.05 4.36 24.49
CA GLY A 360 12.38 4.05 25.01
C GLY A 360 12.84 2.76 24.33
N ALA A 361 14.06 2.72 23.80
CA ALA A 361 14.62 1.50 23.23
C ALA A 361 14.35 0.31 24.17
N ALA A 362 13.64 -0.70 23.65
CA ALA A 362 13.18 -1.90 24.38
C ALA A 362 14.30 -2.67 25.13
N ALA A 363 15.56 -2.25 25.02
CA ALA A 363 16.75 -2.85 25.59
C ALA A 363 17.00 -2.53 27.09
N CYS A 364 16.35 -1.54 27.70
CA CYS A 364 16.66 -1.15 29.09
C CYS A 364 15.86 -1.89 30.18
N CYS A 365 14.75 -2.55 29.86
CA CYS A 365 14.00 -3.37 30.82
C CYS A 365 14.46 -4.84 30.73
N LYS A 366 15.55 -5.17 31.43
CA LYS A 366 16.03 -6.57 31.54
C LYS A 366 15.26 -7.41 32.56
N ASP A 367 14.30 -6.84 33.30
CA ASP A 367 13.35 -7.63 34.09
C ASP A 367 12.29 -8.24 33.17
N THR A 368 12.51 -9.50 32.81
CA THR A 368 11.74 -10.32 31.87
C THR A 368 10.30 -10.63 32.29
N ALA A 369 9.76 -10.02 33.35
CA ALA A 369 8.40 -10.27 33.81
C ALA A 369 7.39 -9.17 33.39
N HIS A 370 7.84 -7.92 33.18
CA HIS A 370 6.93 -6.78 32.96
C HIS A 370 7.47 -5.78 31.92
N VAL A 371 7.81 -6.26 30.73
CA VAL A 371 8.07 -5.40 29.57
C VAL A 371 6.75 -4.78 29.13
N GLY A 372 6.45 -3.59 29.65
CA GLY A 372 5.27 -2.80 29.30
C GLY A 372 5.42 -2.22 27.91
N ALA A 373 4.71 -2.78 26.94
CA ALA A 373 4.53 -2.14 25.63
C ALA A 373 3.88 -0.78 25.84
N SER A 374 4.58 0.27 25.43
CA SER A 374 4.06 1.63 25.32
C SER A 374 2.73 1.62 24.55
N LEU A 375 1.81 2.53 24.87
CA LEU A 375 0.59 2.79 24.08
C LEU A 375 0.95 3.53 22.77
N ALA A 376 2.03 3.09 22.10
CA ALA A 376 2.24 3.43 20.71
C ALA A 376 1.07 2.79 19.94
N PHE A 377 0.03 3.59 19.70
CA PHE A 377 -1.13 3.22 18.88
C PHE A 377 -0.76 3.02 17.41
N THR A 378 0.53 3.10 17.07
CA THR A 378 1.08 2.23 16.04
C THR A 378 0.83 0.79 16.48
N LEU A 379 -0.36 0.28 16.14
CA LEU A 379 -0.47 -1.10 15.68
C LEU A 379 0.82 -1.41 14.92
N ALA A 380 1.38 -2.60 15.11
CA ALA A 380 2.42 -3.11 14.23
C ALA A 380 1.81 -3.32 12.82
N LEU A 381 1.43 -2.22 12.17
CA LEU A 381 0.97 -2.06 10.78
C LEU A 381 2.16 -2.14 9.82
N SER A 382 3.34 -2.54 10.32
CA SER A 382 4.44 -3.17 9.60
C SER A 382 4.06 -4.57 9.04
N LEU A 383 2.79 -4.79 8.72
CA LEU A 383 2.37 -5.86 7.84
C LEU A 383 2.18 -5.22 6.46
N GLU A 384 3.12 -5.48 5.57
CA GLU A 384 3.24 -4.94 4.21
C GLU A 384 1.99 -5.20 3.32
N ASN A 385 1.01 -5.97 3.79
CA ASN A 385 -0.19 -6.32 3.03
C ASN A 385 -1.42 -5.51 3.45
N ARG A 386 -1.81 -4.59 2.56
CA ARG A 386 -3.03 -3.76 2.66
C ARG A 386 -4.33 -4.59 2.67
N GLU A 387 -4.30 -5.82 2.16
CA GLU A 387 -5.46 -6.72 2.07
C GLU A 387 -5.80 -7.45 3.38
N GLU A 388 -4.80 -7.77 4.22
CA GLU A 388 -5.05 -8.35 5.56
C GLU A 388 -5.77 -7.35 6.49
N ARG A 389 -5.70 -6.05 6.19
CA ARG A 389 -6.39 -4.99 6.95
C ARG A 389 -7.92 -5.08 6.87
N LEU A 390 -8.48 -5.73 5.84
CA LEU A 390 -9.93 -5.77 5.57
C LEU A 390 -10.63 -7.02 6.13
N GLN A 391 -9.90 -8.04 6.60
CA GLN A 391 -10.51 -9.21 7.20
C GLN A 391 -10.78 -8.92 8.69
N GLY A 392 -12.06 -8.93 9.07
CA GLY A 392 -12.60 -8.43 10.34
C GLY A 392 -12.09 -9.02 11.66
N SER A 393 -10.97 -9.76 11.67
CA SER A 393 -10.23 -10.14 12.88
C SER A 393 -9.38 -9.00 13.45
N THR A 394 -9.39 -7.82 12.81
CA THR A 394 -8.50 -6.69 13.14
C THR A 394 -9.04 -5.80 14.26
N LEU A 395 -10.35 -5.47 14.29
CA LEU A 395 -10.90 -4.57 15.32
C LEU A 395 -10.89 -5.22 16.70
N ASP A 396 -11.40 -6.45 16.85
CA ASP A 396 -11.44 -7.13 18.16
C ASP A 396 -10.03 -7.32 18.75
N ALA A 397 -9.07 -7.71 17.90
CA ALA A 397 -7.67 -7.83 18.30
C ALA A 397 -7.07 -6.48 18.71
N PHE A 398 -7.39 -5.42 17.96
CA PHE A 398 -7.00 -4.05 18.29
C PHE A 398 -7.60 -3.60 19.62
N LEU A 399 -8.90 -3.79 19.83
CA LEU A 399 -9.59 -3.40 21.06
C LEU A 399 -9.10 -4.20 22.27
N ALA A 400 -8.83 -5.51 22.11
CA ALA A 400 -8.28 -6.33 23.17
C ALA A 400 -6.87 -5.85 23.58
N GLU A 401 -6.01 -5.53 22.61
CA GLU A 401 -4.67 -4.99 22.89
C GLU A 401 -4.75 -3.58 23.49
N LEU A 402 -5.64 -2.73 22.95
CA LEU A 402 -5.92 -1.40 23.47
C LEU A 402 -6.36 -1.46 24.94
N GLN A 403 -7.34 -2.29 25.25
CA GLN A 403 -7.86 -2.51 26.59
C GLN A 403 -6.75 -3.02 27.53
N LYS A 404 -5.97 -4.01 27.10
CA LYS A 404 -4.85 -4.55 27.88
C LYS A 404 -3.82 -3.47 28.21
N ARG A 405 -3.43 -2.66 27.21
CA ARG A 405 -2.47 -1.56 27.42
C ARG A 405 -3.07 -0.43 28.26
N TRP A 406 -4.34 -0.10 28.06
CA TRP A 406 -5.05 0.90 28.84
C TRP A 406 -5.20 0.49 30.31
N GLN A 407 -5.59 -0.76 30.56
CA GLN A 407 -5.66 -1.32 31.92
C GLN A 407 -4.29 -1.32 32.61
N ARG A 408 -3.22 -1.70 31.89
CA ARG A 408 -1.85 -1.60 32.42
C ARG A 408 -1.47 -0.16 32.74
N SER A 409 -1.80 0.79 31.86
CA SER A 409 -1.58 2.22 32.11
C SER A 409 -2.33 2.67 33.35
N ARG A 410 -3.60 2.28 33.52
CA ARG A 410 -4.39 2.60 34.72
C ARG A 410 -3.87 1.91 35.99
N GLN A 411 -3.29 0.72 35.88
CA GLN A 411 -2.67 0.03 37.03
C GLN A 411 -1.35 0.69 37.44
N GLN A 412 -0.51 1.04 36.47
CA GLN A 412 0.76 1.73 36.71
C GLN A 412 0.52 3.17 37.16
N PHE A 413 -0.56 3.77 36.68
CA PHE A 413 -0.90 5.17 36.88
C PHE A 413 -2.41 5.31 37.18
N PRO A 414 -2.84 5.00 38.41
CA PRO A 414 -4.25 5.07 38.80
C PRO A 414 -4.83 6.49 38.76
N ALA A 415 -3.95 7.50 38.75
CA ALA A 415 -4.27 8.91 38.62
C ALA A 415 -4.03 9.45 37.19
N ALA A 416 -4.06 8.60 36.16
CA ALA A 416 -4.05 9.00 34.74
C ALA A 416 -5.22 9.96 34.49
N ASP A 417 -4.96 11.24 34.75
CA ASP A 417 -5.98 12.25 34.84
C ASP A 417 -6.35 12.67 33.43
N LEU A 418 -7.65 12.75 33.13
CA LEU A 418 -8.17 13.37 31.90
C LEU A 418 -7.92 14.89 31.89
N ARG A 419 -7.03 15.39 32.74
CA ARG A 419 -6.64 16.79 32.78
C ARG A 419 -5.76 17.11 31.57
N PRO A 420 -5.84 18.35 31.08
CA PRO A 420 -4.91 18.87 30.09
C PRO A 420 -3.46 18.68 30.54
N LEU A 421 -2.55 18.68 29.57
CA LEU A 421 -1.12 18.73 29.85
C LEU A 421 -0.87 19.91 30.83
N PRO A 422 -0.22 19.67 31.97
CA PRO A 422 -0.12 20.65 33.02
C PRO A 422 0.72 21.81 32.50
N GLY A 423 0.28 23.03 32.78
CA GLY A 423 1.04 24.23 32.47
C GLY A 423 2.40 24.33 33.19
N GLU A 424 2.72 23.37 34.07
CA GLU A 424 4.02 23.25 34.72
C GLU A 424 5.09 22.55 33.85
N LEU A 425 4.71 21.93 32.72
CA LEU A 425 5.70 21.41 31.78
C LEU A 425 6.38 22.58 31.05
N PRO A 426 7.69 22.47 30.76
CA PRO A 426 8.33 23.36 29.80
C PRO A 426 7.52 23.39 28.50
N LEU A 427 7.39 24.57 27.90
CA LEU A 427 6.53 24.79 26.75
C LEU A 427 6.89 23.84 25.61
N GLU A 428 8.19 23.60 25.39
CA GLU A 428 8.73 22.74 24.35
C GLU A 428 8.30 21.28 24.55
N VAL A 429 8.34 20.79 25.79
CA VAL A 429 7.94 19.42 26.15
C VAL A 429 6.43 19.25 26.03
N ALA A 430 5.67 20.27 26.46
CA ALA A 430 4.22 20.28 26.30
C ALA A 430 3.82 20.29 24.82
N ASP A 431 4.52 21.05 23.99
CA ASP A 431 4.28 21.14 22.55
C ASP A 431 4.65 19.84 21.83
N ASP A 432 5.77 19.20 22.18
CA ASP A 432 6.16 17.88 21.64
C ASP A 432 5.12 16.81 22.00
N LEU A 433 4.67 16.76 23.27
CA LEU A 433 3.61 15.82 23.68
C LEU A 433 2.27 16.14 23.00
N ARG A 434 1.94 17.42 22.79
CA ARG A 434 0.75 17.84 22.05
C ARG A 434 0.81 17.36 20.61
N GLN A 435 1.93 17.58 19.91
CA GLN A 435 2.15 17.12 18.54
C GLN A 435 2.06 15.59 18.44
N LEU A 436 2.64 14.87 19.40
CA LEU A 436 2.50 13.41 19.46
C LEU A 436 1.04 12.99 19.63
N ALA A 437 0.29 13.63 20.53
CA ALA A 437 -1.14 13.35 20.69
C ALA A 437 -1.93 13.64 19.40
N GLU A 438 -1.66 14.76 18.73
CA GLU A 438 -2.24 15.13 17.44
C GLU A 438 -1.94 14.09 16.36
N GLN A 439 -0.72 13.55 16.31
CA GLN A 439 -0.33 12.52 15.35
C GLN A 439 -0.98 11.16 15.65
N ARG A 440 -1.08 10.78 16.93
CA ARG A 440 -1.65 9.49 17.34
C ARG A 440 -3.16 9.43 17.25
N TYR A 441 -3.84 10.57 17.37
CA TYR A 441 -5.30 10.61 17.36
C TYR A 441 -5.89 10.05 16.04
N PRO A 442 -5.47 10.47 14.84
CA PRO A 442 -5.90 9.87 13.58
C PRO A 442 -5.66 8.35 13.49
N ASP A 443 -4.48 7.88 13.93
CA ASP A 443 -4.13 6.44 13.92
C ASP A 443 -5.10 5.62 14.78
N LEU A 444 -5.54 6.18 15.92
CA LEU A 444 -6.52 5.56 16.81
C LEU A 444 -7.91 5.43 16.15
N LEU A 445 -8.28 6.37 15.26
CA LEU A 445 -9.58 6.40 14.60
C LEU A 445 -9.70 5.38 13.46
N GLU A 446 -8.61 5.07 12.77
CA GLU A 446 -8.61 4.26 11.54
C GLU A 446 -9.27 2.87 11.70
N PRO A 447 -8.98 2.07 12.74
CA PRO A 447 -9.65 0.78 12.92
C PRO A 447 -11.17 0.91 13.08
N VAL A 448 -11.63 1.97 13.74
CA VAL A 448 -13.06 2.24 13.94
C VAL A 448 -13.70 2.75 12.65
N ARG A 449 -13.04 3.64 11.90
CA ARG A 449 -13.46 4.06 10.55
C ARG A 449 -13.65 2.84 9.63
N ALA A 450 -12.70 1.90 9.66
CA ALA A 450 -12.76 0.68 8.86
C ALA A 450 -13.98 -0.20 9.24
N GLU A 451 -14.27 -0.37 10.52
CA GLU A 451 -15.46 -1.13 10.97
C GLU A 451 -16.76 -0.39 10.61
N ILE A 452 -16.83 0.94 10.76
CA ILE A 452 -17.97 1.74 10.29
C ILE A 452 -18.22 1.47 8.81
N ARG A 453 -17.18 1.55 7.98
CA ARG A 453 -17.27 1.28 6.54
C ARG A 453 -17.79 -0.13 6.25
N ARG A 454 -17.30 -1.14 7.00
CA ARG A 454 -17.75 -2.53 6.88
C ARG A 454 -19.24 -2.68 7.24
N GLN A 455 -19.69 -2.05 8.31
CA GLN A 455 -21.10 -2.08 8.73
C GLN A 455 -22.00 -1.37 7.71
N LEU A 456 -21.56 -0.24 7.15
CA LEU A 456 -22.28 0.46 6.08
C LEU A 456 -22.44 -0.41 4.84
N TYR A 457 -21.38 -1.07 4.37
CA TYR A 457 -21.48 -1.96 3.22
C TYR A 457 -22.33 -3.19 3.52
N ARG A 458 -22.35 -3.69 4.76
CA ARG A 458 -23.25 -4.79 5.14
C ARG A 458 -24.72 -4.35 5.07
N LEU A 459 -25.05 -3.17 5.59
CA LEU A 459 -26.42 -2.64 5.59
C LEU A 459 -26.87 -2.18 4.20
N GLY A 460 -25.95 -1.67 3.38
CA GLY A 460 -26.23 -1.14 2.04
C GLY A 460 -25.96 -2.12 0.89
N GLU A 461 -25.94 -3.43 1.15
CA GLU A 461 -25.76 -4.49 0.13
C GLU A 461 -24.51 -4.29 -0.76
N GLY A 462 -23.40 -3.92 -0.13
CA GLY A 462 -22.11 -3.67 -0.79
C GLY A 462 -21.92 -2.24 -1.32
N ARG A 463 -22.88 -1.33 -1.09
CA ARG A 463 -22.77 0.09 -1.46
C ARG A 463 -23.02 0.99 -0.26
N GLU A 464 -22.37 2.14 -0.28
CA GLU A 464 -22.64 3.18 0.70
C GLU A 464 -23.91 3.94 0.29
N SER A 465 -24.88 4.07 1.19
CA SER A 465 -26.11 4.82 0.93
C SER A 465 -26.55 5.61 2.15
N LEU A 466 -27.29 6.70 1.93
CA LEU A 466 -27.84 7.49 3.04
C LEU A 466 -28.80 6.66 3.92
N ALA A 467 -29.51 5.71 3.32
CA ALA A 467 -30.38 4.79 4.05
C ALA A 467 -29.56 3.89 4.99
N ALA A 468 -28.47 3.29 4.51
CA ALA A 468 -27.57 2.47 5.32
C ALA A 468 -26.93 3.28 6.46
N TRP A 469 -26.54 4.53 6.19
CA TRP A 469 -26.04 5.45 7.22
C TRP A 469 -27.08 5.75 8.31
N ARG A 470 -28.30 6.08 7.92
CA ARG A 470 -29.40 6.34 8.88
C ARG A 470 -29.76 5.09 9.67
N GLU A 471 -29.78 3.93 9.03
CA GLU A 471 -30.01 2.66 9.70
C GLU A 471 -28.91 2.34 10.72
N LEU A 472 -27.63 2.55 10.34
CA LEU A 472 -26.49 2.36 11.22
C LEU A 472 -26.61 3.20 12.50
N VAL A 473 -27.11 4.44 12.40
CA VAL A 473 -27.32 5.36 13.53
C VAL A 473 -28.57 5.02 14.34
N GLN A 474 -29.71 4.78 13.70
CA GLN A 474 -30.99 4.66 14.39
C GLN A 474 -31.23 3.28 15.01
N ARG A 475 -30.78 2.22 14.34
CA ARG A 475 -31.08 0.82 14.71
C ARG A 475 -29.85 -0.07 14.74
N GLY A 476 -28.78 0.37 14.10
CA GLY A 476 -27.54 -0.36 13.96
C GLY A 476 -26.54 -0.08 15.08
N TRP A 477 -25.27 -0.29 14.74
CA TRP A 477 -24.17 -0.30 15.68
C TRP A 477 -23.94 1.05 16.39
N LEU A 478 -24.07 2.18 15.68
CA LEU A 478 -23.89 3.52 16.26
C LEU A 478 -25.03 3.92 17.22
N GLY A 479 -26.19 3.24 17.17
CA GLY A 479 -27.33 3.50 18.05
C GLY A 479 -27.15 3.06 19.52
N GLY A 480 -26.00 2.47 19.88
CA GLY A 480 -25.65 2.19 21.28
C GLY A 480 -24.79 0.96 21.52
N ALA A 481 -24.64 0.05 20.54
CA ALA A 481 -23.71 -1.07 20.65
C ALA A 481 -22.25 -0.59 20.63
N ALA A 482 -21.91 0.29 19.68
CA ALA A 482 -20.58 0.88 19.53
C ALA A 482 -20.07 1.51 20.82
N ARG A 483 -20.89 2.29 21.54
CA ARG A 483 -20.47 2.92 22.80
C ARG A 483 -20.10 1.92 23.91
N ARG A 484 -20.76 0.74 23.94
CA ARG A 484 -20.47 -0.31 24.91
C ARG A 484 -19.20 -1.07 24.54
N GLU A 485 -19.04 -1.38 23.26
CA GLU A 485 -17.90 -2.12 22.72
C GLU A 485 -16.61 -1.26 22.68
N LEU A 486 -16.75 0.05 22.47
CA LEU A 486 -15.64 1.00 22.33
C LEU A 486 -15.42 1.88 23.56
N ALA A 487 -15.89 1.47 24.75
CA ALA A 487 -15.79 2.31 25.96
C ALA A 487 -14.34 2.69 26.33
N ASP A 488 -13.42 1.72 26.31
CA ASP A 488 -11.99 1.97 26.56
C ASP A 488 -11.36 2.80 25.43
N TRP A 489 -11.79 2.58 24.18
CA TRP A 489 -11.34 3.36 23.02
C TRP A 489 -11.77 4.82 23.09
N LEU A 490 -13.02 5.11 23.48
CA LEU A 490 -13.52 6.46 23.69
C LEU A 490 -12.73 7.18 24.79
N ALA A 491 -12.39 6.48 25.87
CA ALA A 491 -11.57 7.06 26.95
C ALA A 491 -10.19 7.49 26.44
N VAL A 492 -9.54 6.65 25.62
CA VAL A 492 -8.26 6.98 24.99
C VAL A 492 -8.42 8.12 23.97
N ALA A 493 -9.46 8.10 23.14
CA ALA A 493 -9.73 9.15 22.16
C ALA A 493 -9.90 10.52 22.83
N HIS A 494 -10.67 10.59 23.92
CA HIS A 494 -10.82 11.82 24.71
C HIS A 494 -9.51 12.27 25.35
N LEU A 495 -8.71 11.34 25.86
CA LEU A 495 -7.40 11.65 26.44
C LEU A 495 -6.48 12.31 25.39
N LEU A 496 -6.40 11.72 24.18
CA LEU A 496 -5.60 12.26 23.09
C LEU A 496 -6.09 13.64 22.64
N GLN A 497 -7.41 13.86 22.53
CA GLN A 497 -7.96 15.19 22.23
C GLN A 497 -7.60 16.23 23.30
N VAL A 498 -7.71 15.86 24.58
CA VAL A 498 -7.35 16.77 25.68
C VAL A 498 -5.86 17.12 25.65
N TRP A 499 -5.00 16.14 25.36
CA TRP A 499 -3.55 16.36 25.29
C TRP A 499 -3.12 17.09 24.01
N SER A 500 -3.86 16.95 22.91
CA SER A 500 -3.70 17.77 21.71
C SER A 500 -4.19 19.21 21.91
N GLY A 501 -4.76 19.56 23.07
CA GLY A 501 -5.32 20.89 23.34
C GLY A 501 -6.68 21.13 22.70
N HIS A 502 -7.34 20.08 22.21
CA HIS A 502 -8.70 20.15 21.71
C HIS A 502 -9.72 19.88 22.83
N PRO A 503 -10.91 20.52 22.78
CA PRO A 503 -11.97 20.17 23.69
C PRO A 503 -12.40 18.71 23.43
N PRO A 504 -12.54 17.87 24.46
CA PRO A 504 -12.96 16.48 24.26
C PRO A 504 -14.36 16.45 23.65
N ARG A 505 -14.51 15.76 22.54
CA ARG A 505 -15.77 15.54 21.82
C ARG A 505 -15.90 14.06 21.54
N ASP A 506 -17.05 13.49 21.90
CA ASP A 506 -17.35 12.10 21.56
C ASP A 506 -17.45 11.97 20.04
N PRO A 507 -16.50 11.26 19.39
CA PRO A 507 -16.44 11.20 17.94
C PRO A 507 -17.58 10.35 17.35
N LEU A 508 -18.17 9.41 18.12
CA LEU A 508 -19.34 8.64 17.69
C LEU A 508 -20.58 9.53 17.65
N ASP A 509 -20.73 10.40 18.64
CA ASP A 509 -21.86 11.34 18.69
C ASP A 509 -21.76 12.42 17.63
N ALA A 510 -20.56 12.95 17.42
CA ALA A 510 -20.31 13.89 16.32
C ALA A 510 -20.71 13.28 14.97
N LEU A 511 -20.34 12.01 14.72
CA LEU A 511 -20.72 11.30 13.50
C LEU A 511 -22.23 11.03 13.43
N ALA A 512 -22.83 10.53 14.50
CA ALA A 512 -24.27 10.23 14.54
C ALA A 512 -25.12 11.49 14.30
N GLN A 513 -24.78 12.61 14.96
CA GLN A 513 -25.45 13.89 14.76
C GLN A 513 -25.29 14.39 13.32
N PHE A 514 -24.07 14.31 12.78
CA PHE A 514 -23.77 14.74 11.42
C PHE A 514 -24.55 13.95 10.36
N VAL A 515 -24.59 12.62 10.48
CA VAL A 515 -25.31 11.73 9.57
C VAL A 515 -26.82 12.00 9.56
N MET A 516 -27.36 12.44 10.69
CA MET A 516 -28.78 12.77 10.85
C MET A 516 -29.16 14.15 10.30
N GLN A 517 -28.20 14.99 9.90
CA GLN A 517 -28.49 16.29 9.29
C GLN A 517 -29.10 16.10 7.91
N GLU A 518 -30.25 16.75 7.67
CA GLU A 518 -30.88 16.77 6.33
C GLU A 518 -30.11 17.64 5.34
N ALA A 519 -29.46 18.69 5.86
CA ALA A 519 -28.65 19.59 5.08
C ALA A 519 -27.46 20.11 5.88
N ILE A 520 -26.32 20.23 5.22
CA ILE A 520 -25.05 20.69 5.76
C ILE A 520 -24.72 22.05 5.12
N PRO A 521 -24.55 23.13 5.89
CA PRO A 521 -24.21 24.43 5.33
C PRO A 521 -22.75 24.46 4.85
N LEU A 522 -22.55 24.57 3.54
CA LEU A 522 -21.24 24.72 2.90
C LEU A 522 -20.99 26.17 2.45
N PRO A 523 -19.93 26.84 2.91
CA PRO A 523 -19.61 28.22 2.54
C PRO A 523 -18.93 28.28 1.15
N LEU A 524 -19.62 27.82 0.11
CA LEU A 524 -19.09 27.70 -1.26
C LEU A 524 -18.96 29.05 -1.99
N GLY A 525 -19.19 30.19 -1.34
CA GLY A 525 -19.04 31.51 -1.99
C GLY A 525 -17.59 31.86 -2.32
N ARG A 526 -16.63 31.32 -1.55
CA ARG A 526 -15.19 31.54 -1.72
C ARG A 526 -14.44 30.23 -1.56
N LEU A 527 -13.60 29.92 -2.52
CA LEU A 527 -12.66 28.81 -2.46
C LEU A 527 -11.24 29.37 -2.42
N TRP A 528 -10.32 28.66 -1.80
CA TRP A 528 -8.92 29.03 -1.73
C TRP A 528 -8.08 27.87 -2.23
N LEU A 529 -7.32 28.08 -3.28
CA LEU A 529 -6.39 27.07 -3.78
C LEU A 529 -5.01 27.34 -3.19
N GLU A 530 -4.49 26.40 -2.42
CA GLU A 530 -3.08 26.37 -2.05
C GLU A 530 -2.27 25.73 -3.17
N TRP A 531 -1.19 26.40 -3.56
CA TRP A 531 -0.34 26.01 -4.67
C TRP A 531 1.12 26.09 -4.24
N PRO A 532 1.93 25.04 -4.43
CA PRO A 532 3.35 25.08 -4.06
C PRO A 532 4.12 26.09 -4.91
N GLU A 533 4.99 26.93 -4.29
CA GLU A 533 5.82 27.92 -5.01
C GLU A 533 7.03 27.28 -5.69
N GLU A 534 7.67 26.35 -5.00
CA GLU A 534 8.77 25.58 -5.56
C GLU A 534 8.16 24.44 -6.38
N GLU A 535 8.78 24.12 -7.53
CA GLU A 535 8.55 22.80 -8.11
C GLU A 535 8.67 21.79 -6.97
N PRO A 536 7.78 20.79 -6.86
CA PRO A 536 7.99 19.70 -5.92
C PRO A 536 9.33 19.08 -6.31
N HIS A 537 10.42 19.59 -5.71
CA HIS A 537 11.79 19.21 -5.97
C HIS A 537 11.85 17.81 -5.45
N ALA A 538 11.54 16.87 -6.36
CA ALA A 538 11.33 15.45 -6.12
C ALA A 538 11.40 15.16 -4.64
N VAL A 539 10.31 15.45 -3.89
CA VAL A 539 10.27 15.22 -2.45
C VAL A 539 10.82 13.83 -2.33
N LYS A 540 12.06 13.71 -1.83
CA LYS A 540 12.76 12.45 -1.79
C LYS A 540 11.86 11.62 -0.92
N SER A 541 11.06 10.76 -1.55
CA SER A 541 10.06 10.02 -0.82
C SER A 541 10.88 9.31 0.26
N PRO A 542 10.59 9.50 1.55
CA PRO A 542 11.39 8.93 2.63
C PRO A 542 11.45 7.39 2.53
N PHE A 543 10.59 6.80 1.70
CA PHE A 543 10.59 5.38 1.35
C PHE A 543 11.59 4.95 0.27
N THR A 544 12.35 5.87 -0.35
CA THR A 544 13.33 5.55 -1.41
C THR A 544 14.80 5.65 -0.97
N GLU A 545 15.10 6.11 0.25
CA GLU A 545 16.50 6.25 0.71
C GLU A 545 17.24 4.92 0.98
N GLY A 546 16.60 3.76 0.76
CA GLY A 546 17.21 2.44 0.96
C GLY A 546 17.39 1.56 -0.29
N VAL A 547 16.80 1.93 -1.44
CA VAL A 547 16.84 1.09 -2.64
C VAL A 547 17.72 1.78 -3.69
N GLN A 548 18.96 1.30 -3.84
CA GLN A 548 19.81 1.75 -4.95
C GLN A 548 19.07 1.46 -6.27
N PRO A 549 18.80 2.48 -7.10
CA PRO A 549 18.17 2.25 -8.40
C PRO A 549 19.07 1.33 -9.23
N ASP A 550 18.49 0.27 -9.80
CA ASP A 550 19.20 -0.67 -10.68
C ASP A 550 19.79 0.12 -11.87
N PRO A 551 21.12 0.17 -12.03
CA PRO A 551 21.77 0.98 -13.07
C PRO A 551 21.43 0.53 -14.50
N ASN A 552 20.73 -0.59 -14.69
CA ASN A 552 20.37 -1.13 -15.99
C ASN A 552 18.92 -0.88 -16.42
N VAL A 553 18.08 -0.26 -15.59
CA VAL A 553 16.73 0.13 -15.99
C VAL A 553 16.78 1.59 -16.44
N PRO A 554 16.60 1.92 -17.74
CA PRO A 554 16.48 3.30 -18.15
C PRO A 554 15.30 3.91 -17.40
N ALA A 555 15.59 4.84 -16.50
CA ALA A 555 14.61 5.49 -15.64
C ALA A 555 13.67 6.35 -16.49
N GLN A 556 12.63 5.73 -17.06
CA GLN A 556 11.42 6.42 -17.46
C GLN A 556 10.58 6.65 -16.20
N GLN A 557 11.11 7.42 -15.25
CA GLN A 557 10.21 8.04 -14.29
C GLN A 557 9.44 9.10 -15.06
N PRO A 558 8.10 9.02 -15.11
CA PRO A 558 7.31 10.08 -15.72
C PRO A 558 7.64 11.37 -14.98
N ILE A 559 8.33 12.27 -15.67
CA ILE A 559 8.59 13.62 -15.18
C ILE A 559 7.22 14.21 -14.90
N ALA A 560 6.91 14.45 -13.63
CA ALA A 560 5.66 15.10 -13.24
C ALA A 560 5.54 16.39 -14.07
N PRO A 561 4.41 16.63 -14.75
CA PRO A 561 4.26 17.84 -15.55
C PRO A 561 4.42 19.01 -14.59
N ALA A 562 5.47 19.80 -14.81
CA ALA A 562 5.64 21.04 -14.08
C ALA A 562 4.51 21.97 -14.52
N ILE A 563 3.60 22.28 -13.61
CA ILE A 563 2.48 23.19 -13.85
C ILE A 563 2.85 24.52 -13.20
N PRO A 564 3.27 25.53 -14.00
CA PRO A 564 3.83 26.76 -13.47
C PRO A 564 2.79 27.65 -12.80
N GLU A 565 1.51 27.57 -13.20
CA GLU A 565 0.47 28.46 -12.70
C GLU A 565 -0.83 27.71 -12.36
N PRO A 566 -1.55 28.14 -11.31
CA PRO A 566 -2.87 27.62 -11.00
C PRO A 566 -3.90 28.03 -12.07
N PRO A 567 -5.05 27.33 -12.15
CA PRO A 567 -6.08 27.63 -13.14
C PRO A 567 -6.62 29.06 -12.98
N ALA A 568 -6.95 29.73 -14.09
CA ALA A 568 -7.59 31.05 -14.04
C ALA A 568 -9.06 30.97 -13.56
N GLN A 569 -9.68 29.81 -13.78
CA GLN A 569 -11.08 29.55 -13.48
C GLN A 569 -11.25 28.14 -12.91
N LEU A 570 -12.13 28.00 -11.91
CA LEU A 570 -12.62 26.70 -11.46
C LEU A 570 -14.10 26.54 -11.81
N THR A 571 -14.49 25.33 -12.12
CA THR A 571 -15.87 24.93 -12.37
C THR A 571 -16.26 23.90 -11.33
N LEU A 572 -17.24 24.22 -10.49
CA LEU A 572 -17.85 23.30 -9.53
C LEU A 572 -19.16 22.79 -10.12
N THR A 573 -19.30 21.48 -10.25
CA THR A 573 -20.51 20.82 -10.73
C THR A 573 -21.14 20.04 -9.58
N LEU A 574 -22.39 20.37 -9.27
CA LEU A 574 -23.23 19.62 -8.34
C LEU A 574 -24.05 18.60 -9.14
N LEU A 575 -23.93 17.33 -8.78
CA LEU A 575 -24.65 16.22 -9.40
C LEU A 575 -25.81 15.80 -8.48
N MET A 576 -27.03 16.19 -8.84
CA MET A 576 -28.22 15.87 -8.06
C MET A 576 -28.67 14.42 -8.34
N PRO A 577 -29.31 13.73 -7.37
CA PRO A 577 -29.80 12.37 -7.55
C PRO A 577 -30.75 12.17 -8.75
N GLU A 578 -31.47 13.22 -9.13
CA GLU A 578 -32.42 13.24 -10.26
C GLU A 578 -31.75 13.34 -11.63
N GLY A 579 -30.41 13.30 -11.68
CA GLY A 579 -29.62 13.53 -12.90
C GLY A 579 -29.49 15.01 -13.30
N ARG A 580 -30.16 15.92 -12.58
CA ARG A 580 -29.98 17.36 -12.72
C ARG A 580 -28.56 17.75 -12.32
N ARG A 581 -27.97 18.69 -13.08
CA ARG A 581 -26.63 19.23 -12.81
C ARG A 581 -26.72 20.73 -12.59
N GLU A 582 -26.04 21.23 -11.57
CA GLU A 582 -25.83 22.67 -11.38
C GLU A 582 -24.35 22.98 -11.55
N VAL A 583 -24.04 23.96 -12.40
CA VAL A 583 -22.65 24.31 -12.74
C VAL A 583 -22.37 25.71 -12.26
N TRP A 584 -21.34 25.84 -11.44
CA TRP A 584 -20.93 27.06 -10.78
C TRP A 584 -19.50 27.42 -11.22
N LEU A 585 -19.32 28.67 -11.64
CA LEU A 585 -18.05 29.16 -12.18
C LEU A 585 -17.38 30.05 -11.14
N TYR A 586 -16.09 29.84 -10.91
CA TYR A 586 -15.29 30.63 -9.99
C TYR A 586 -14.13 31.28 -10.71
N GLN A 587 -13.92 32.57 -10.49
CA GLN A 587 -12.78 33.31 -11.05
C GLN A 587 -11.71 33.52 -9.99
N ARG A 588 -10.45 33.32 -10.41
CA ARG A 588 -9.27 33.61 -9.60
C ARG A 588 -9.16 35.11 -9.35
N VAL A 589 -8.96 35.49 -8.10
CA VAL A 589 -8.59 36.83 -7.65
C VAL A 589 -7.09 36.84 -7.37
N GLU A 590 -6.46 38.02 -7.38
CA GLU A 590 -5.02 38.18 -7.12
C GLU A 590 -4.57 37.40 -5.87
N ALA A 591 -3.37 36.84 -5.97
CA ALA A 591 -2.81 35.97 -4.94
C ALA A 591 -2.61 36.72 -3.62
N VAL A 592 -2.90 36.05 -2.52
CA VAL A 592 -2.55 36.51 -1.17
C VAL A 592 -1.36 35.66 -0.70
N PRO A 593 -0.32 36.26 -0.07
CA PRO A 593 0.76 35.47 0.51
C PRO A 593 0.18 34.41 1.47
N GLY A 594 0.64 33.16 1.31
CA GLY A 594 0.19 32.02 2.12
C GLY A 594 0.73 32.06 3.55
N PRO A 595 0.20 31.20 4.45
CA PRO A 595 0.69 31.11 5.83
C PRO A 595 2.08 30.46 5.94
N GLY A 596 2.57 29.79 4.90
CA GLY A 596 3.89 29.15 4.84
C GLY A 596 4.84 29.84 3.86
N LYS A 597 6.15 29.71 4.09
CA LYS A 597 7.21 30.27 3.22
C LYS A 597 7.32 29.62 1.83
N SER A 598 6.57 28.55 1.57
CA SER A 598 6.72 27.70 0.37
C SER A 598 5.43 27.48 -0.43
N SER A 599 4.30 28.11 -0.05
CA SER A 599 3.04 27.98 -0.79
C SER A 599 2.36 29.33 -1.01
N ARG A 600 1.80 29.50 -2.22
CA ARG A 600 0.92 30.62 -2.58
C ARG A 600 -0.53 30.22 -2.39
N ARG A 601 -1.35 31.18 -1.95
CA ARG A 601 -2.78 30.98 -1.79
C ARG A 601 -3.55 31.87 -2.77
N TYR A 602 -4.41 31.25 -3.57
CA TYR A 602 -5.21 31.93 -4.58
C TYR A 602 -6.68 31.91 -4.18
N GLU A 603 -7.32 33.07 -4.10
CA GLU A 603 -8.75 33.16 -3.83
C GLU A 603 -9.54 32.94 -5.13
N PHE A 604 -10.60 32.15 -5.08
CA PHE A 604 -11.54 31.92 -6.16
C PHE A 604 -12.94 32.34 -5.71
N ARG A 605 -13.51 33.33 -6.41
CA ARG A 605 -14.84 33.88 -6.11
C ARG A 605 -15.87 33.37 -7.10
N LEU A 606 -17.03 32.96 -6.58
CA LEU A 606 -18.15 32.51 -7.40
C LEU A 606 -18.65 33.65 -8.31
N VAL A 607 -18.62 33.42 -9.61
CA VAL A 607 -19.15 34.31 -10.66
C VAL A 607 -20.63 33.99 -10.81
N THR A 608 -21.46 34.68 -10.04
CA THR A 608 -22.91 34.56 -10.11
C THR A 608 -23.52 35.95 -10.17
N SER A 609 -24.58 36.10 -10.97
CA SER A 609 -25.38 37.33 -11.05
C SER A 609 -26.20 37.57 -9.78
N VAL A 610 -26.40 36.53 -8.96
CA VAL A 610 -27.08 36.64 -7.68
C VAL A 610 -26.02 36.91 -6.63
N ALA A 611 -26.01 38.11 -6.03
CA ALA A 611 -25.19 38.33 -4.85
C ALA A 611 -25.65 37.35 -3.75
N TRP A 612 -24.75 36.45 -3.32
CA TRP A 612 -24.94 35.64 -2.11
C TRP A 612 -24.14 36.29 -0.97
N PRO A 613 -24.60 37.40 -0.36
CA PRO A 613 -23.96 37.90 0.84
C PRO A 613 -24.27 36.92 1.98
N GLY A 614 -23.30 36.09 2.34
CA GLY A 614 -23.29 35.32 3.58
C GLY A 614 -24.21 34.09 3.66
N LYS A 615 -24.79 33.60 2.55
CA LYS A 615 -25.59 32.37 2.56
C LYS A 615 -24.72 31.15 2.20
N CYS A 616 -24.62 30.20 3.11
CA CYS A 616 -24.06 28.88 2.83
C CYS A 616 -24.98 28.11 1.87
N TYR A 617 -24.40 27.32 0.98
CA TYR A 617 -25.13 26.31 0.23
C TYR A 617 -25.58 25.21 1.19
N LEU A 618 -26.87 24.88 1.18
CA LEU A 618 -27.42 23.80 2.00
C LEU A 618 -27.22 22.47 1.26
N TYR A 619 -26.06 21.86 1.44
CA TYR A 619 -25.71 20.58 0.84
C TYR A 619 -26.57 19.47 1.41
N ARG A 620 -27.23 18.69 0.56
CA ARG A 620 -27.98 17.50 0.97
C ARG A 620 -27.12 16.25 0.72
N PRO A 621 -27.01 15.33 1.70
CA PRO A 621 -26.32 14.05 1.48
C PRO A 621 -26.87 13.31 0.25
N GLY A 622 -25.96 12.73 -0.54
CA GLY A 622 -26.24 12.09 -1.82
C GLY A 622 -26.08 13.01 -3.04
N ILE A 623 -25.83 14.31 -2.85
CA ILE A 623 -25.42 15.20 -3.94
C ILE A 623 -23.94 14.98 -4.23
N GLY A 624 -23.62 14.64 -5.47
CA GLY A 624 -22.24 14.56 -5.93
C GLY A 624 -21.63 15.96 -6.13
N LEU A 625 -20.34 16.11 -5.88
CA LEU A 625 -19.58 17.33 -6.11
C LEU A 625 -18.34 17.03 -6.94
N ARG A 626 -18.15 17.77 -8.05
CA ARG A 626 -16.94 17.73 -8.86
C ARG A 626 -16.38 19.13 -9.02
N VAL A 627 -15.09 19.31 -8.79
CA VAL A 627 -14.40 20.58 -9.11
C VAL A 627 -13.39 20.34 -10.21
N GLN A 628 -13.32 21.25 -11.18
CA GLN A 628 -12.36 21.17 -12.29
C GLN A 628 -11.75 22.53 -12.61
N GLY A 629 -10.51 22.54 -13.10
CA GLY A 629 -9.83 23.73 -13.58
C GLY A 629 -8.90 23.40 -14.74
N GLN A 630 -8.85 24.27 -15.76
CA GLN A 630 -7.88 24.12 -16.85
C GLN A 630 -6.57 24.80 -16.48
N VAL A 631 -5.47 24.09 -16.67
CA VAL A 631 -4.11 24.59 -16.48
C VAL A 631 -3.28 24.33 -17.72
N SER A 632 -2.22 25.11 -17.91
CA SER A 632 -1.23 24.87 -18.96
C SER A 632 0.04 24.31 -18.32
N ASP A 633 0.59 23.23 -18.86
CA ASP A 633 1.91 22.78 -18.46
C ASP A 633 3.02 23.70 -19.02
N ARG A 634 4.28 23.49 -18.62
CA ARG A 634 5.42 24.28 -19.13
C ARG A 634 5.58 24.27 -20.65
N THR A 635 5.04 23.28 -21.34
CA THR A 635 5.10 23.20 -22.81
C THR A 635 3.96 23.96 -23.48
N GLY A 636 3.06 24.57 -22.69
CA GLY A 636 1.82 25.18 -23.17
C GLY A 636 0.71 24.16 -23.47
N GLY A 637 0.91 22.89 -23.10
CA GLY A 637 -0.08 21.85 -23.27
C GLY A 637 -1.24 22.04 -22.31
N ALA A 638 -2.47 21.96 -22.82
CA ALA A 638 -3.67 22.04 -22.00
C ALA A 638 -3.79 20.78 -21.12
N ARG A 639 -4.02 21.00 -19.83
CA ARG A 639 -4.26 19.98 -18.82
C ARG A 639 -5.51 20.33 -18.03
N GLN A 640 -6.10 19.33 -17.40
CA GLN A 640 -7.25 19.48 -16.53
C GLN A 640 -6.89 19.01 -15.12
N LEU A 641 -7.15 19.86 -14.15
CA LEU A 641 -7.20 19.50 -12.74
C LEU A 641 -8.61 19.07 -12.40
N THR A 642 -8.76 17.91 -11.75
CA THR A 642 -10.05 17.42 -11.29
C THR A 642 -9.96 16.95 -9.84
N TRP A 643 -10.93 17.39 -9.03
CA TRP A 643 -11.29 16.83 -7.75
C TRP A 643 -12.56 15.99 -7.96
N SER A 644 -12.46 14.66 -7.80
CA SER A 644 -13.54 13.72 -8.19
C SER A 644 -14.06 12.87 -7.03
N GLU A 645 -15.37 12.63 -7.01
CA GLU A 645 -16.07 11.83 -5.99
C GLU A 645 -15.56 10.39 -5.82
N ARG A 646 -14.94 9.81 -6.85
CA ARG A 646 -14.41 8.44 -6.74
C ARG A 646 -13.33 8.30 -5.67
N GLU A 647 -12.69 9.40 -5.32
CA GLU A 647 -11.65 9.46 -4.30
C GLU A 647 -12.16 10.09 -3.00
N ALA A 648 -13.44 10.49 -2.96
CA ALA A 648 -14.06 11.02 -1.75
C ALA A 648 -14.07 9.95 -0.66
N ARG A 649 -13.90 10.41 0.58
CA ARG A 649 -13.99 9.58 1.79
C ARG A 649 -15.35 8.87 1.89
N SER A 650 -16.40 9.54 1.42
CA SER A 650 -17.77 9.03 1.39
C SER A 650 -18.45 9.34 0.06
N GLN A 651 -19.15 8.36 -0.50
CA GLN A 651 -20.01 8.52 -1.67
C GLN A 651 -21.30 9.28 -1.34
N VAL A 652 -21.73 9.25 -0.07
CA VAL A 652 -22.94 9.93 0.40
C VAL A 652 -22.63 11.37 0.77
N PHE A 653 -21.46 11.64 1.35
CA PHE A 653 -21.00 12.98 1.69
C PHE A 653 -19.94 13.45 0.70
N GLY A 654 -20.34 13.56 -0.57
CA GLY A 654 -19.46 13.85 -1.72
C GLY A 654 -18.71 15.19 -1.62
N PHE A 655 -19.13 16.12 -0.77
CA PHE A 655 -18.39 17.36 -0.53
C PHE A 655 -17.00 17.15 0.11
N THR A 656 -16.74 15.96 0.69
CA THR A 656 -15.41 15.57 1.18
C THR A 656 -14.34 15.58 0.07
N VAL A 657 -14.76 15.55 -1.20
CA VAL A 657 -13.89 15.73 -2.37
C VAL A 657 -13.06 17.01 -2.33
N LEU A 658 -13.55 18.04 -1.63
CA LEU A 658 -12.87 19.34 -1.51
C LEU A 658 -11.57 19.24 -0.70
N GLU A 659 -11.43 18.23 0.16
CA GLU A 659 -10.20 18.00 0.96
C GLU A 659 -9.14 17.18 0.21
N LEU A 660 -9.45 16.70 -1.00
CA LEU A 660 -8.57 15.80 -1.72
C LEU A 660 -7.49 16.53 -2.52
N THR A 661 -6.40 15.80 -2.75
CA THR A 661 -5.38 16.18 -3.73
C THR A 661 -5.97 16.02 -5.14
N PRO A 662 -5.93 17.04 -6.01
CA PRO A 662 -6.45 16.92 -7.36
C PRO A 662 -5.60 16.01 -8.23
N ARG A 663 -6.22 15.45 -9.26
CA ARG A 663 -5.53 14.79 -10.36
C ARG A 663 -5.35 15.74 -11.54
N CYS A 664 -4.16 15.71 -12.13
CA CYS A 664 -3.84 16.38 -13.38
C CYS A 664 -3.81 15.37 -14.53
N HIS A 665 -4.63 15.60 -15.54
CA HIS A 665 -4.77 14.71 -16.70
C HIS A 665 -4.90 15.52 -17.99
N LEU A 666 -4.81 14.85 -19.14
CA LEU A 666 -5.19 15.47 -20.41
C LEU A 666 -6.71 15.70 -20.46
N PRO A 667 -7.22 16.72 -21.19
CA PRO A 667 -8.65 17.03 -21.25
C PRO A 667 -9.54 15.86 -21.71
N ASP A 668 -9.03 15.05 -22.64
CA ASP A 668 -9.75 13.89 -23.19
C ASP A 668 -9.53 12.60 -22.39
N GLN A 669 -8.69 12.68 -21.35
CA GLN A 669 -8.32 11.54 -20.50
C GLN A 669 -9.25 11.46 -19.28
N ALA A 670 -9.60 10.24 -18.88
CA ALA A 670 -10.36 10.01 -17.66
C ALA A 670 -9.56 10.52 -16.43
N PRO A 671 -10.20 11.19 -15.46
CA PRO A 671 -9.49 11.76 -14.30
C PRO A 671 -8.64 10.75 -13.54
N GLU A 672 -9.07 9.48 -13.47
CA GLU A 672 -8.44 8.41 -12.71
C GLU A 672 -7.06 8.02 -13.26
N GLU A 673 -6.83 8.26 -14.55
CA GLU A 673 -5.53 8.04 -15.19
C GLU A 673 -4.57 9.24 -15.00
N GLY A 674 -5.08 10.33 -14.41
CA GLY A 674 -4.31 11.52 -14.10
C GLY A 674 -3.35 11.33 -12.93
N GLN A 675 -2.31 12.17 -12.90
CA GLN A 675 -1.32 12.20 -11.83
C GLN A 675 -1.80 13.03 -10.64
N LEU A 676 -1.64 12.54 -9.42
CA LEU A 676 -1.92 13.32 -8.20
C LEU A 676 -0.91 14.47 -8.05
N LEU A 677 -1.42 15.68 -7.80
CA LEU A 677 -0.60 16.87 -7.55
C LEU A 677 -0.47 17.17 -6.06
N HIS A 678 0.43 16.47 -5.38
CA HIS A 678 0.68 16.69 -3.95
C HIS A 678 1.02 18.16 -3.64
N GLY A 679 0.51 18.66 -2.51
CA GLY A 679 0.66 20.06 -2.10
C GLY A 679 -0.34 21.02 -2.73
N VAL A 680 -1.12 20.59 -3.73
CA VAL A 680 -2.26 21.36 -4.23
C VAL A 680 -3.50 20.99 -3.41
N LEU A 681 -4.04 21.95 -2.66
CA LEU A 681 -5.19 21.76 -1.78
C LEU A 681 -6.26 22.82 -2.01
N LEU A 682 -7.52 22.41 -1.95
CA LEU A 682 -8.66 23.32 -2.05
C LEU A 682 -9.26 23.53 -0.66
N HIS A 683 -9.26 24.78 -0.19
CA HIS A 683 -9.74 25.16 1.12
C HIS A 683 -11.03 25.99 1.00
N LEU A 684 -11.94 25.81 1.94
CA LEU A 684 -13.10 26.69 2.11
C LEU A 684 -12.76 27.87 3.02
N SER A 685 -13.60 28.90 3.04
CA SER A 685 -13.45 30.03 3.96
C SER A 685 -13.66 29.64 5.42
N VAL A 686 -14.42 28.58 5.69
CA VAL A 686 -14.58 27.96 7.00
C VAL A 686 -14.29 26.47 6.82
N PRO A 687 -13.51 25.83 7.72
CA PRO A 687 -13.28 24.39 7.67
C PRO A 687 -14.59 23.62 7.60
N LEU A 688 -14.59 22.52 6.84
CA LEU A 688 -15.73 21.64 6.77
C LEU A 688 -15.97 21.00 8.14
N PRO A 689 -17.23 20.92 8.63
CA PRO A 689 -17.54 20.26 9.89
C PRO A 689 -17.58 18.74 9.70
N ILE A 690 -16.49 18.14 9.20
CA ILE A 690 -16.39 16.70 8.97
C ILE A 690 -16.13 16.01 10.31
N PRO A 691 -16.97 15.06 10.73
CA PRO A 691 -16.70 14.27 11.92
C PRO A 691 -15.45 13.43 11.74
N ASP A 692 -14.69 13.30 12.82
CA ASP A 692 -13.45 12.53 12.84
C ASP A 692 -13.65 11.07 12.42
N LEU A 693 -14.81 10.45 12.66
CA LEU A 693 -15.08 9.07 12.28
C LEU A 693 -15.71 8.87 10.90
N LEU A 694 -15.83 9.93 10.09
CA LEU A 694 -16.24 9.75 8.70
C LEU A 694 -15.13 8.97 7.97
N PRO A 695 -15.43 7.76 7.44
CA PRO A 695 -14.43 6.79 7.01
C PRO A 695 -13.64 7.18 5.78
#